data_AF-A0A498LCQ7-F1
#
_entry.id   AF-A0A498LCQ7-F1
#
_cell.length_a   1.000
_cell.length_b   1.000
_cell.length_c   1.000
_cell.angle_alpha   90.00
_cell.angle_beta   90.00
_cell.angle_gamma   90.00
#
_symmetry.space_group_name_H-M   'P 1'
#
loop_
_entity.id
_entity.type
_entity.pdbx_description
1 polymer ?
#
loop_
_entity_poly.entity_id
_entity_poly.type
_entity_poly.pdbx_seq_one_letter_code
_entity_poly.pdbx_strand_id
1 'polypeptide(L)'
;MCILGALYPDGTTGRDKSDDAVAPGESYTYTWHVKPEYAPTEADASCLTWIYHSHGDAPKDIASGLIGALLTCKQGTLDSSQKRSDVDEDFILMFSVVDENLSWYLEENIEKFCSDPDTAKNLIQDEVDEEFRESNLMHSINGYVYGNLPALKVCVGRPVSWHLFGIGNEVDIHSAYFHGHTLMDRMHRTDVLSLFPATFVTATMIPRTEGKWLLSCQVNDHVQAGMQSFYEVSACGSSASPTETPGKERHFYIAAEEMIWDYAPSGMNYMTNESLIEGDSDSESYFSRDGGKLGGKYLKARYISYTDDTFTTKTHIAGSDKHLGILGPVIKAEAGDVIIVTFLNRATRDYSIQPHGLHYEKAYEGAKYQDGTQKAGASVAPGERFVYRWRVLEGPSSSDPACLSYLYYSAVDPVRDTNSGLFGPIQVCKKGVLDGSGHQHANKIQHEFFLLFSVMDENESWYLEKNIEEFGSSDSDPANEEFQESNKMHAVNGYMYGNLPGLDLCNGEHTMWHILGLGTEVDIHGVYFEGNTFQRDGMNRDTLSVFPHTTVTVSMTPDNNGPIIRAEVGERIQVVFKNKASRPYSIHAHGVKTSKTHQNGLQPGDMLTYSWIIPTRSGPGPNDPNCITYAYYSSVSLVEDLMSGLVGPLIVCRKNTLNTNRRRKDIDKEFALLFMVFDENMSHYLDENIKTYLNTDLEKFDKYNEDFMESNKMHGINGKLYANLHGLNMTENDKTEWYLIGLGNEVDMHTVHFHAQSFIYRTDHSHRADVYDLFPGTFQTIEMTAGSPGQWLLHCHVTDHIHAGMETLFTVHSKG
;
A
#
# COMPACT_ATOMS: atom_id res chain seq x y z
N MET A 1 4.42 -31.69 20.89
CA MET A 1 5.68 -32.04 20.19
C MET A 1 5.66 -31.18 18.96
N CYS A 2 6.58 -30.22 18.89
CA CYS A 2 6.55 -29.19 17.87
C CYS A 2 7.19 -29.78 16.62
N ILE A 3 6.53 -29.62 15.48
CA ILE A 3 7.06 -29.90 14.15
C ILE A 3 6.80 -28.61 13.38
N LEU A 4 7.86 -27.91 13.02
CA LEU A 4 7.81 -26.56 12.46
C LEU A 4 8.59 -26.47 11.15
N GLY A 5 9.79 -27.06 11.09
CA GLY A 5 10.63 -27.02 9.90
C GLY A 5 11.39 -25.69 9.67
N ALA A 6 11.73 -24.97 10.75
CA ALA A 6 12.45 -23.70 10.69
C ALA A 6 13.60 -23.66 11.72
N LEU A 7 14.81 -23.33 11.27
CA LEU A 7 16.03 -23.44 12.09
C LEU A 7 16.32 -22.16 12.90
N TYR A 8 15.87 -22.09 14.15
CA TYR A 8 16.20 -20.97 15.06
C TYR A 8 16.38 -21.38 16.55
N PRO A 9 16.90 -20.48 17.43
CA PRO A 9 17.17 -20.74 18.85
C PRO A 9 15.92 -20.87 19.77
N ASP A 10 15.07 -21.84 19.50
CA ASP A 10 13.84 -22.20 20.25
C ASP A 10 14.05 -22.96 21.58
N GLY A 11 15.27 -23.41 21.88
CA GLY A 11 15.59 -24.26 23.03
C GLY A 11 15.23 -25.75 22.89
N THR A 12 14.83 -26.24 21.72
CA THR A 12 14.60 -27.67 21.45
C THR A 12 15.91 -28.40 21.13
N THR A 13 15.92 -29.74 21.19
CA THR A 13 17.13 -30.54 20.94
C THR A 13 16.82 -31.92 20.36
N GLY A 14 17.78 -32.48 19.60
CA GLY A 14 17.76 -33.87 19.16
C GLY A 14 16.67 -34.15 18.13
N ARG A 15 15.66 -34.97 18.49
CA ARG A 15 14.59 -35.33 17.55
C ARG A 15 13.68 -34.14 17.22
N ASP A 16 13.46 -33.25 18.19
CA ASP A 16 12.66 -32.04 18.00
C ASP A 16 13.43 -30.94 17.24
N LYS A 17 14.60 -31.28 16.68
CA LYS A 17 15.42 -30.49 15.74
C LYS A 17 15.67 -31.22 14.41
N SER A 18 14.89 -32.26 14.11
CA SER A 18 15.05 -33.08 12.90
C SER A 18 14.14 -32.67 11.73
N ASP A 19 13.22 -31.72 11.95
CA ASP A 19 12.46 -31.06 10.89
C ASP A 19 13.12 -29.80 10.33
N ASP A 20 13.88 -29.06 11.17
CA ASP A 20 14.51 -27.77 10.87
C ASP A 20 15.39 -27.77 9.62
N ALA A 21 16.07 -28.90 9.36
CA ALA A 21 16.93 -29.08 8.20
C ALA A 21 16.97 -30.57 7.82
N VAL A 22 16.67 -30.88 6.55
CA VAL A 22 16.71 -32.24 6.00
C VAL A 22 17.89 -32.35 5.04
N ALA A 23 18.86 -33.19 5.34
CA ALA A 23 20.09 -33.27 4.56
C ALA A 23 19.86 -33.91 3.16
N PRO A 24 20.68 -33.57 2.14
CA PRO A 24 20.54 -34.13 0.80
C PRO A 24 20.54 -35.67 0.77
N GLY A 25 19.41 -36.25 0.34
CA GLY A 25 19.20 -37.70 0.27
C GLY A 25 18.56 -38.34 1.51
N GLU A 26 18.29 -37.55 2.56
CA GLU A 26 17.47 -37.97 3.70
C GLU A 26 15.97 -37.69 3.46
N SER A 27 15.11 -38.04 4.43
CA SER A 27 13.66 -37.84 4.32
C SER A 27 13.02 -37.62 5.69
N TYR A 28 12.30 -36.52 5.86
CA TYR A 28 11.45 -36.27 7.03
C TYR A 28 9.96 -36.51 6.73
N THR A 29 9.09 -36.43 7.73
CA THR A 29 7.63 -36.51 7.56
C THR A 29 6.94 -35.49 8.46
N TYR A 30 6.72 -34.30 7.90
CA TYR A 30 5.96 -33.23 8.54
C TYR A 30 4.51 -33.70 8.80
N THR A 31 3.98 -33.41 9.99
CA THR A 31 2.62 -33.82 10.40
C THR A 31 1.86 -32.60 10.90
N TRP A 32 1.11 -31.96 10.01
CA TRP A 32 0.30 -30.79 10.33
C TRP A 32 -1.10 -31.21 10.80
N HIS A 33 -1.62 -30.51 11.82
CA HIS A 33 -2.95 -30.75 12.38
C HIS A 33 -3.86 -29.53 12.11
N VAL A 34 -4.70 -29.63 11.09
CA VAL A 34 -5.70 -28.58 10.77
C VAL A 34 -6.83 -28.61 11.81
N LYS A 35 -6.61 -27.89 12.91
CA LYS A 35 -7.59 -27.62 13.96
C LYS A 35 -8.66 -26.61 13.47
N PRO A 36 -9.82 -26.51 14.16
CA PRO A 36 -10.81 -25.46 13.89
C PRO A 36 -10.26 -24.03 14.02
N GLU A 37 -9.23 -23.80 14.84
CA GLU A 37 -8.56 -22.49 14.95
C GLU A 37 -7.66 -22.12 13.76
N TYR A 38 -7.58 -22.97 12.72
CA TYR A 38 -6.94 -22.64 11.44
C TYR A 38 -7.93 -22.66 10.26
N ALA A 39 -9.23 -22.87 10.53
CA ALA A 39 -10.28 -22.85 9.52
C ALA A 39 -10.77 -21.41 9.24
N PRO A 40 -11.19 -21.08 8.00
CA PRO A 40 -11.74 -19.76 7.66
C PRO A 40 -12.96 -19.39 8.54
N THR A 41 -13.11 -18.11 8.89
CA THR A 41 -14.28 -17.59 9.64
C THR A 41 -15.56 -17.64 8.81
N GLU A 42 -16.72 -17.28 9.39
CA GLU A 42 -17.97 -17.20 8.62
C GLU A 42 -17.89 -16.21 7.44
N ALA A 43 -17.19 -15.07 7.61
CA ALA A 43 -17.05 -14.02 6.60
C ALA A 43 -15.91 -14.25 5.59
N ASP A 44 -14.90 -15.07 5.94
CA ASP A 44 -13.82 -15.45 5.03
C ASP A 44 -14.33 -16.24 3.81
N ALA A 45 -13.51 -16.35 2.76
CA ALA A 45 -13.79 -17.21 1.62
C ALA A 45 -13.92 -18.70 2.02
N SER A 46 -14.48 -19.54 1.13
CA SER A 46 -14.65 -20.98 1.36
C SER A 46 -13.34 -21.71 1.65
N CYS A 47 -12.23 -21.19 1.12
CA CYS A 47 -10.87 -21.58 1.44
C CYS A 47 -10.01 -20.32 1.60
N LEU A 48 -9.07 -20.31 2.54
CA LEU A 48 -8.03 -19.28 2.67
C LEU A 48 -6.74 -19.75 2.00
N THR A 49 -6.01 -18.78 1.43
CA THR A 49 -4.65 -18.94 0.92
C THR A 49 -3.64 -18.88 2.07
N TRP A 50 -2.66 -19.77 2.05
CA TRP A 50 -1.43 -19.74 2.85
C TRP A 50 -0.28 -20.22 1.95
N ILE A 51 0.96 -20.16 2.44
CA ILE A 51 2.12 -20.78 1.79
C ILE A 51 2.77 -21.85 2.67
N TYR A 52 3.64 -22.63 2.06
CA TYR A 52 4.72 -23.36 2.73
C TYR A 52 6.01 -23.07 1.95
N HIS A 53 7.14 -22.97 2.66
CA HIS A 53 8.46 -22.79 2.05
C HIS A 53 9.54 -23.51 2.88
N SER A 54 10.73 -23.67 2.32
CA SER A 54 11.90 -24.05 3.13
C SER A 54 12.37 -22.86 3.98
N HIS A 55 12.93 -23.15 5.15
CA HIS A 55 13.22 -22.16 6.20
C HIS A 55 14.56 -22.46 6.91
N GLY A 56 15.56 -22.90 6.14
CA GLY A 56 16.95 -22.97 6.58
C GLY A 56 17.62 -21.60 6.55
N ASP A 57 17.52 -20.93 5.39
CA ASP A 57 17.71 -19.50 5.20
C ASP A 57 16.54 -19.03 4.32
N ALA A 58 15.46 -18.56 4.94
CA ALA A 58 14.16 -18.49 4.27
C ALA A 58 14.16 -17.63 2.99
N PRO A 59 14.78 -16.43 2.95
CA PRO A 59 14.88 -15.66 1.70
C PRO A 59 15.62 -16.41 0.58
N LYS A 60 16.78 -17.00 0.87
CA LYS A 60 17.60 -17.71 -0.13
C LYS A 60 16.94 -19.00 -0.62
N ASP A 61 16.28 -19.72 0.30
CA ASP A 61 15.48 -20.89 0.00
C ASP A 61 14.29 -20.56 -0.93
N ILE A 62 13.61 -19.43 -0.68
CA ILE A 62 12.50 -18.94 -1.51
C ILE A 62 13.00 -18.45 -2.87
N ALA A 63 14.09 -17.69 -2.92
CA ALA A 63 14.73 -17.21 -4.15
C ALA A 63 15.13 -18.39 -5.08
N SER A 64 15.68 -19.46 -4.50
CA SER A 64 15.94 -20.73 -5.21
C SER A 64 14.68 -21.58 -5.49
N GLY A 65 13.47 -21.04 -5.28
CA GLY A 65 12.20 -21.62 -5.70
C GLY A 65 11.56 -22.62 -4.74
N LEU A 66 12.01 -22.73 -3.48
CA LEU A 66 11.48 -23.70 -2.51
C LEU A 66 10.20 -23.20 -1.81
N ILE A 67 9.17 -22.86 -2.59
CA ILE A 67 7.88 -22.33 -2.13
C ILE A 67 6.67 -23.02 -2.81
N GLY A 68 5.53 -23.07 -2.12
CA GLY A 68 4.25 -23.50 -2.67
C GLY A 68 3.06 -23.04 -1.82
N ALA A 69 1.84 -23.21 -2.33
CA ALA A 69 0.63 -22.79 -1.64
C ALA A 69 -0.04 -23.91 -0.83
N LEU A 70 -0.59 -23.55 0.32
CA LEU A 70 -1.42 -24.40 1.18
C LEU A 70 -2.80 -23.76 1.32
N LEU A 71 -3.88 -24.53 1.15
CA LEU A 71 -5.25 -24.02 1.30
C LEU A 71 -5.94 -24.65 2.52
N THR A 72 -6.50 -23.85 3.43
CA THR A 72 -7.42 -24.36 4.47
C THR A 72 -8.86 -24.01 4.12
N CYS A 73 -9.73 -25.01 4.08
CA CYS A 73 -11.12 -24.85 3.62
C CYS A 73 -12.14 -25.08 4.75
N LYS A 74 -13.32 -24.48 4.59
CA LYS A 74 -14.50 -24.75 5.40
C LYS A 74 -14.90 -26.23 5.24
N GLN A 75 -15.43 -26.83 6.30
CA GLN A 75 -15.73 -28.27 6.30
C GLN A 75 -16.81 -28.62 5.27
N GLY A 76 -16.44 -29.42 4.27
CA GLY A 76 -17.34 -29.85 3.19
C GLY A 76 -17.20 -29.10 1.86
N THR A 77 -16.32 -28.09 1.76
CA THR A 77 -16.04 -27.40 0.49
C THR A 77 -15.32 -28.29 -0.53
N LEU A 78 -14.41 -29.15 -0.05
CA LEU A 78 -13.59 -30.04 -0.87
C LEU A 78 -14.25 -31.41 -1.07
N ASP A 79 -14.11 -31.96 -2.27
CA ASP A 79 -14.55 -33.32 -2.62
C ASP A 79 -13.49 -34.40 -2.27
N SER A 80 -13.78 -35.67 -2.61
CA SER A 80 -12.85 -36.79 -2.38
C SER A 80 -11.56 -36.75 -3.22
N SER A 81 -11.50 -35.87 -4.22
CA SER A 81 -10.36 -35.60 -5.10
C SER A 81 -9.58 -34.36 -4.66
N GLN A 82 -10.01 -33.67 -3.59
CA GLN A 82 -9.54 -32.36 -3.14
C GLN A 82 -9.84 -31.21 -4.12
N LYS A 83 -10.76 -31.36 -5.10
CA LYS A 83 -11.27 -30.20 -5.85
C LYS A 83 -12.40 -29.53 -5.07
N ARG A 84 -12.47 -28.20 -5.16
CA ARG A 84 -13.57 -27.39 -4.62
C ARG A 84 -14.90 -27.67 -5.34
N SER A 85 -15.98 -27.61 -4.58
CA SER A 85 -17.35 -27.82 -5.08
C SER A 85 -18.18 -26.53 -5.22
N ASP A 86 -17.62 -25.39 -4.79
CA ASP A 86 -18.27 -24.07 -4.81
C ASP A 86 -17.86 -23.17 -5.98
N VAL A 87 -16.81 -23.54 -6.72
CA VAL A 87 -16.29 -22.82 -7.90
C VAL A 87 -16.09 -23.76 -9.09
N ASP A 88 -16.10 -23.21 -10.31
CA ASP A 88 -15.85 -23.98 -11.55
C ASP A 88 -14.36 -24.29 -11.71
N GLU A 89 -13.50 -23.29 -11.43
CA GLU A 89 -12.04 -23.41 -11.37
C GLU A 89 -11.46 -22.55 -10.23
N ASP A 90 -10.31 -22.97 -9.71
CA ASP A 90 -9.53 -22.32 -8.67
C ASP A 90 -8.04 -22.24 -9.07
N PHE A 91 -7.50 -21.02 -9.12
CA PHE A 91 -6.12 -20.74 -9.53
C PHE A 91 -5.27 -20.23 -8.37
N ILE A 92 -3.97 -20.55 -8.39
CA ILE A 92 -2.95 -20.07 -7.46
C ILE A 92 -1.96 -19.19 -8.23
N LEU A 93 -1.67 -18.00 -7.70
CA LEU A 93 -0.81 -16.99 -8.31
C LEU A 93 0.12 -16.35 -7.26
N MET A 94 1.41 -16.68 -7.35
CA MET A 94 2.49 -15.96 -6.70
C MET A 94 2.84 -14.73 -7.55
N PHE A 95 2.87 -13.55 -6.96
CA PHE A 95 3.50 -12.36 -7.51
C PHE A 95 4.83 -12.16 -6.77
N SER A 96 5.93 -12.05 -7.51
CA SER A 96 7.26 -11.99 -6.91
C SER A 96 8.31 -11.44 -7.89
N VAL A 97 9.13 -10.52 -7.41
CA VAL A 97 10.45 -10.19 -7.97
C VAL A 97 11.41 -11.28 -7.51
N VAL A 98 11.56 -12.33 -8.32
CA VAL A 98 12.42 -13.46 -7.94
C VAL A 98 13.87 -13.05 -8.17
N ASP A 99 14.54 -12.64 -7.09
CA ASP A 99 15.93 -12.22 -7.08
C ASP A 99 16.89 -13.43 -7.14
N GLU A 100 17.42 -13.73 -8.33
CA GLU A 100 18.43 -14.79 -8.48
C GLU A 100 19.82 -14.40 -7.92
N ASN A 101 20.06 -13.15 -7.52
CA ASN A 101 21.29 -12.77 -6.79
C ASN A 101 21.30 -13.38 -5.36
N LEU A 102 20.14 -13.55 -4.73
CA LEU A 102 19.99 -14.22 -3.43
C LEU A 102 19.96 -15.76 -3.54
N SER A 103 19.77 -16.30 -4.73
CA SER A 103 19.63 -17.74 -4.98
C SER A 103 20.90 -18.51 -4.62
N TRP A 104 20.74 -19.67 -3.97
CA TRP A 104 21.81 -20.65 -3.74
C TRP A 104 22.52 -21.09 -5.02
N TYR A 105 21.91 -20.90 -6.19
CA TYR A 105 22.41 -21.34 -7.49
C TYR A 105 23.08 -20.23 -8.32
N LEU A 106 23.27 -19.01 -7.79
CA LEU A 106 23.87 -17.89 -8.53
C LEU A 106 25.21 -18.26 -9.20
N GLU A 107 26.17 -18.81 -8.46
CA GLU A 107 27.47 -19.23 -9.03
C GLU A 107 27.33 -20.31 -10.11
N GLU A 108 26.43 -21.29 -9.92
CA GLU A 108 26.16 -22.35 -10.90
C GLU A 108 25.48 -21.79 -12.16
N ASN A 109 24.62 -20.78 -12.03
CA ASN A 109 23.98 -20.09 -13.15
C ASN A 109 25.02 -19.29 -13.94
N ILE A 110 25.92 -18.56 -13.28
CA ILE A 110 26.99 -17.78 -13.92
C ILE A 110 27.94 -18.68 -14.72
N GLU A 111 28.44 -19.77 -14.13
CA GLU A 111 29.36 -20.70 -14.82
C GLU A 111 28.74 -21.41 -16.04
N LYS A 112 27.41 -21.41 -16.14
CA LYS A 112 26.63 -22.19 -17.10
C LYS A 112 25.98 -21.35 -18.20
N PHE A 113 25.65 -20.09 -17.91
CA PHE A 113 24.91 -19.21 -18.81
C PHE A 113 25.67 -17.95 -19.22
N CYS A 114 26.58 -17.41 -18.41
CA CYS A 114 27.42 -16.29 -18.82
C CYS A 114 28.46 -16.73 -19.85
N SER A 115 28.65 -15.96 -20.93
CA SER A 115 29.67 -16.26 -21.94
C SER A 115 31.11 -16.00 -21.49
N ASP A 116 31.26 -15.22 -20.42
CA ASP A 116 32.52 -14.98 -19.71
C ASP A 116 32.24 -14.99 -18.19
N PRO A 117 32.29 -16.17 -17.53
CA PRO A 117 32.03 -16.28 -16.10
C PRO A 117 33.07 -15.58 -15.22
N ASP A 118 34.32 -15.45 -15.69
CA ASP A 118 35.38 -14.79 -14.91
C ASP A 118 35.11 -13.29 -14.81
N THR A 119 34.68 -12.65 -15.91
CA THR A 119 34.24 -11.24 -15.87
C THR A 119 32.99 -11.06 -15.00
N ALA A 120 31.96 -11.89 -15.18
CA ALA A 120 30.71 -11.79 -14.41
C ALA A 120 30.93 -11.98 -12.89
N LYS A 121 31.84 -12.89 -12.47
CA LYS A 121 32.18 -13.07 -11.05
C LYS A 121 32.93 -11.87 -10.44
N ASN A 122 33.58 -11.03 -11.23
CA ASN A 122 34.21 -9.80 -10.72
C ASN A 122 33.17 -8.70 -10.48
N LEU A 123 32.17 -8.55 -11.36
CA LEU A 123 31.08 -7.56 -11.20
C LEU A 123 30.34 -7.71 -9.85
N ILE A 124 30.25 -8.94 -9.35
CA ILE A 124 29.65 -9.29 -8.04
C ILE A 124 30.62 -9.04 -6.87
N GLN A 125 31.94 -9.14 -7.09
CA GLN A 125 32.96 -8.96 -6.04
C GLN A 125 33.37 -7.50 -5.82
N ASP A 126 33.18 -6.63 -6.81
CA ASP A 126 33.50 -5.21 -6.72
C ASP A 126 32.31 -4.36 -6.21
N GLU A 127 31.09 -4.94 -6.09
CA GLU A 127 29.87 -4.32 -5.51
C GLU A 127 29.36 -3.02 -6.21
N VAL A 128 29.48 -2.90 -7.55
CA VAL A 128 29.07 -1.67 -8.28
C VAL A 128 28.31 -1.85 -9.62
N ASP A 129 27.99 -3.07 -10.06
CA ASP A 129 27.28 -3.28 -11.34
C ASP A 129 25.78 -3.53 -11.14
N GLU A 130 25.03 -2.43 -10.94
CA GLU A 130 23.58 -2.49 -10.76
C GLU A 130 22.84 -2.96 -12.02
N GLU A 131 23.34 -2.69 -13.24
CA GLU A 131 22.76 -3.25 -14.47
C GLU A 131 22.78 -4.79 -14.46
N PHE A 132 23.86 -5.40 -13.97
CA PHE A 132 23.96 -6.85 -13.80
C PHE A 132 23.02 -7.36 -12.70
N ARG A 133 22.94 -6.69 -11.54
CA ARG A 133 22.07 -7.08 -10.41
C ARG A 133 20.59 -7.04 -10.81
N GLU A 134 20.17 -5.94 -11.42
CA GLU A 134 18.83 -5.72 -11.98
C GLU A 134 18.49 -6.78 -13.04
N SER A 135 19.44 -7.18 -13.88
CA SER A 135 19.22 -8.21 -14.91
C SER A 135 18.88 -9.61 -14.33
N ASN A 136 19.11 -9.83 -13.03
CA ASN A 136 18.75 -11.06 -12.30
C ASN A 136 17.45 -10.92 -11.48
N LEU A 137 16.79 -9.76 -11.47
CA LEU A 137 15.50 -9.54 -10.81
C LEU A 137 14.35 -9.97 -11.73
N MET A 138 13.73 -11.11 -11.43
CA MET A 138 12.74 -11.72 -12.30
C MET A 138 11.31 -11.34 -11.86
N HIS A 139 10.86 -10.15 -12.26
CA HIS A 139 9.51 -9.60 -11.97
C HIS A 139 8.39 -10.47 -12.58
N SER A 140 7.88 -11.44 -11.82
CA SER A 140 7.17 -12.60 -12.35
C SER A 140 5.82 -12.90 -11.70
N ILE A 141 5.01 -13.68 -12.42
CA ILE A 141 3.80 -14.33 -11.92
C ILE A 141 4.02 -15.85 -11.98
N ASN A 142 4.10 -16.55 -10.84
CA ASN A 142 4.51 -17.96 -10.75
C ASN A 142 5.87 -18.28 -11.41
N GLY A 143 6.82 -17.34 -11.48
CA GLY A 143 8.09 -17.51 -12.21
C GLY A 143 8.00 -17.33 -13.74
N TYR A 144 6.87 -16.78 -14.23
CA TYR A 144 6.65 -16.47 -15.64
C TYR A 144 6.65 -14.95 -15.86
N VAL A 145 7.28 -14.50 -16.94
CA VAL A 145 7.57 -13.09 -17.26
C VAL A 145 7.13 -12.75 -18.69
N TYR A 146 6.90 -11.46 -18.98
CA TYR A 146 6.50 -10.94 -20.29
C TYR A 146 5.29 -11.67 -20.92
N GLY A 147 4.31 -12.05 -20.11
CA GLY A 147 3.08 -12.70 -20.60
C GLY A 147 3.24 -14.17 -21.00
N ASN A 148 4.32 -14.85 -20.62
CA ASN A 148 4.61 -16.23 -21.04
C ASN A 148 3.95 -17.33 -20.15
N LEU A 149 3.20 -16.95 -19.09
CA LEU A 149 2.40 -17.89 -18.29
C LEU A 149 1.36 -18.62 -19.17
N PRO A 150 1.18 -19.96 -19.04
CA PRO A 150 0.13 -20.69 -19.75
C PRO A 150 -1.27 -20.11 -19.49
N ALA A 151 -2.05 -19.91 -20.55
CA ALA A 151 -3.33 -19.21 -20.51
C ALA A 151 -4.32 -19.82 -19.50
N LEU A 152 -4.76 -19.00 -18.54
CA LEU A 152 -5.68 -19.38 -17.46
C LEU A 152 -7.12 -19.34 -17.97
N LYS A 153 -7.80 -20.49 -18.07
CA LYS A 153 -9.07 -20.61 -18.83
C LYS A 153 -10.27 -20.57 -17.90
N VAL A 154 -11.23 -19.71 -18.21
CA VAL A 154 -12.44 -19.48 -17.40
C VAL A 154 -13.70 -19.36 -18.27
N CYS A 155 -14.85 -19.52 -17.62
CA CYS A 155 -16.14 -19.63 -18.26
C CYS A 155 -17.09 -18.48 -17.91
N VAL A 156 -17.74 -17.89 -18.92
CA VAL A 156 -18.72 -16.80 -18.72
C VAL A 156 -19.84 -17.24 -17.78
N GLY A 157 -20.10 -16.41 -16.76
CA GLY A 157 -21.16 -16.59 -15.79
C GLY A 157 -20.90 -17.67 -14.73
N ARG A 158 -19.71 -18.28 -14.69
CA ARG A 158 -19.34 -19.28 -13.67
C ARG A 158 -18.40 -18.68 -12.62
N PRO A 159 -18.51 -19.05 -11.34
CA PRO A 159 -17.63 -18.53 -10.29
C PRO A 159 -16.22 -19.13 -10.38
N VAL A 160 -15.20 -18.29 -10.21
CA VAL A 160 -13.78 -18.63 -10.20
C VAL A 160 -13.17 -18.14 -8.89
N SER A 161 -12.31 -18.93 -8.26
CA SER A 161 -11.50 -18.49 -7.12
C SER A 161 -10.07 -18.16 -7.56
N TRP A 162 -9.54 -17.07 -7.02
CA TRP A 162 -8.15 -16.67 -7.19
C TRP A 162 -7.49 -16.67 -5.82
N HIS A 163 -6.47 -17.50 -5.65
CA HIS A 163 -5.61 -17.57 -4.48
C HIS A 163 -4.30 -16.85 -4.81
N LEU A 164 -4.15 -15.62 -4.33
CA LEU A 164 -2.97 -14.80 -4.61
C LEU A 164 -2.10 -14.68 -3.37
N PHE A 165 -0.79 -14.58 -3.57
CA PHE A 165 0.16 -14.17 -2.55
C PHE A 165 1.35 -13.39 -3.15
N GLY A 166 1.90 -12.47 -2.37
CA GLY A 166 3.18 -11.82 -2.64
C GLY A 166 4.31 -12.53 -1.90
N ILE A 167 5.54 -12.46 -2.39
CA ILE A 167 6.74 -12.92 -1.66
C ILE A 167 8.01 -12.27 -2.23
N GLY A 168 8.96 -11.90 -1.38
CA GLY A 168 10.25 -11.34 -1.79
C GLY A 168 10.79 -10.27 -0.83
N ASN A 169 11.13 -9.08 -1.34
CA ASN A 169 11.79 -8.01 -0.59
C ASN A 169 11.00 -6.69 -0.59
N GLU A 170 11.64 -5.55 -0.26
CA GLU A 170 11.00 -4.22 -0.23
C GLU A 170 10.40 -3.81 -1.58
N VAL A 171 11.02 -4.19 -2.70
CA VAL A 171 10.46 -3.97 -4.04
C VAL A 171 9.15 -4.74 -4.30
N ASP A 172 8.80 -5.77 -3.51
CA ASP A 172 7.67 -6.67 -3.78
C ASP A 172 6.28 -6.10 -3.44
N ILE A 173 6.01 -4.87 -3.88
CA ILE A 173 4.67 -4.29 -3.93
C ILE A 173 3.99 -4.71 -5.23
N HIS A 174 2.87 -5.42 -5.12
CA HIS A 174 2.16 -5.95 -6.28
C HIS A 174 0.70 -5.52 -6.32
N SER A 175 0.38 -4.59 -7.21
CA SER A 175 -1.00 -4.21 -7.52
C SER A 175 -1.57 -5.07 -8.65
N ALA A 176 -2.01 -6.29 -8.32
CA ALA A 176 -2.52 -7.28 -9.26
C ALA A 176 -3.90 -6.86 -9.84
N TYR A 177 -3.93 -6.43 -11.10
CA TYR A 177 -5.11 -5.90 -11.80
C TYR A 177 -5.66 -6.88 -12.84
N PHE A 178 -6.97 -7.14 -12.78
CA PHE A 178 -7.69 -8.04 -13.70
C PHE A 178 -8.51 -7.23 -14.71
N HIS A 179 -7.90 -6.91 -15.86
CA HIS A 179 -8.46 -6.01 -16.88
C HIS A 179 -9.90 -6.41 -17.28
N GLY A 180 -10.83 -5.45 -17.27
CA GLY A 180 -12.22 -5.61 -17.72
C GLY A 180 -13.16 -6.39 -16.80
N HIS A 181 -12.70 -6.83 -15.62
CA HIS A 181 -13.50 -7.56 -14.64
C HIS A 181 -13.35 -6.97 -13.23
N THR A 182 -14.20 -7.44 -12.31
CA THR A 182 -14.12 -7.08 -10.88
C THR A 182 -14.16 -8.33 -10.03
N LEU A 183 -13.66 -8.19 -8.80
CA LEU A 183 -13.41 -9.21 -7.81
C LEU A 183 -14.17 -8.91 -6.53
N MET A 184 -14.44 -9.96 -5.76
CA MET A 184 -14.87 -9.87 -4.36
C MET A 184 -13.76 -10.43 -3.47
N ASP A 185 -13.10 -9.55 -2.70
CA ASP A 185 -12.19 -9.90 -1.59
C ASP A 185 -12.86 -9.50 -0.27
N ARG A 186 -12.81 -10.34 0.76
CA ARG A 186 -13.36 -10.07 2.12
C ARG A 186 -14.75 -9.37 2.11
N MET A 187 -15.65 -9.79 1.22
CA MET A 187 -17.00 -9.20 1.00
C MET A 187 -17.04 -7.78 0.40
N HIS A 188 -15.91 -7.18 0.06
CA HIS A 188 -15.76 -5.88 -0.61
C HIS A 188 -15.50 -6.03 -2.12
N ARG A 189 -15.93 -5.03 -2.92
CA ARG A 189 -15.78 -5.03 -4.40
C ARG A 189 -14.52 -4.27 -4.81
N THR A 190 -13.60 -4.95 -5.50
CA THR A 190 -12.37 -4.34 -6.06
C THR A 190 -12.09 -4.87 -7.47
N ASP A 191 -11.05 -4.37 -8.13
CA ASP A 191 -10.50 -4.85 -9.39
C ASP A 191 -8.96 -4.99 -9.36
N VAL A 192 -8.31 -4.26 -8.45
CA VAL A 192 -6.91 -4.40 -8.05
C VAL A 192 -6.81 -5.09 -6.69
N LEU A 193 -5.80 -5.95 -6.51
CA LEU A 193 -5.44 -6.56 -5.23
C LEU A 193 -3.98 -6.23 -4.92
N SER A 194 -3.72 -5.59 -3.79
CA SER A 194 -2.36 -5.37 -3.27
C SER A 194 -1.82 -6.61 -2.59
N LEU A 195 -0.58 -6.97 -2.88
CA LEU A 195 0.16 -8.07 -2.26
C LEU A 195 1.58 -7.56 -1.92
N PHE A 196 2.09 -7.95 -0.76
CA PHE A 196 3.43 -7.66 -0.24
C PHE A 196 4.08 -8.98 0.20
N PRO A 197 5.34 -9.02 0.69
CA PRO A 197 5.99 -10.26 1.09
C PRO A 197 5.20 -11.08 2.14
N ALA A 198 4.69 -12.24 1.74
CA ALA A 198 3.79 -13.11 2.51
C ALA A 198 2.38 -12.53 2.82
N THR A 199 1.90 -11.53 2.09
CA THR A 199 0.46 -11.18 2.07
C THR A 199 -0.33 -12.28 1.39
N PHE A 200 -1.41 -12.76 2.03
CA PHE A 200 -2.27 -13.83 1.47
C PHE A 200 -3.70 -13.35 1.18
N VAL A 201 -4.18 -13.56 -0.05
CA VAL A 201 -5.51 -13.14 -0.50
C VAL A 201 -6.27 -14.29 -1.14
N THR A 202 -7.59 -14.38 -0.87
CA THR A 202 -8.52 -15.19 -1.66
C THR A 202 -9.65 -14.32 -2.18
N ALA A 203 -9.63 -14.04 -3.48
CA ALA A 203 -10.66 -13.27 -4.16
C ALA A 203 -11.52 -14.16 -5.07
N THR A 204 -12.76 -13.75 -5.33
CA THR A 204 -13.69 -14.48 -6.21
C THR A 204 -14.18 -13.61 -7.36
N MET A 205 -14.30 -14.21 -8.55
CA MET A 205 -14.72 -13.55 -9.79
C MET A 205 -15.90 -14.29 -10.44
N ILE A 206 -16.77 -13.56 -11.15
CA ILE A 206 -17.71 -14.14 -12.12
C ILE A 206 -17.43 -13.47 -13.48
N PRO A 207 -16.72 -14.13 -14.42
CA PRO A 207 -16.40 -13.55 -15.72
C PRO A 207 -17.65 -13.17 -16.51
N ARG A 208 -17.62 -11.98 -17.14
CA ARG A 208 -18.78 -11.36 -17.80
C ARG A 208 -18.61 -11.22 -19.32
N THR A 209 -17.38 -11.03 -19.80
CA THR A 209 -17.11 -10.72 -21.21
C THR A 209 -16.09 -11.69 -21.82
N GLU A 210 -16.44 -12.34 -22.93
CA GLU A 210 -15.54 -13.22 -23.68
C GLU A 210 -14.32 -12.48 -24.25
N GLY A 211 -13.17 -13.15 -24.26
CA GLY A 211 -11.92 -12.62 -24.78
C GLY A 211 -10.69 -13.15 -24.05
N LYS A 212 -9.50 -12.86 -24.59
CA LYS A 212 -8.23 -13.00 -23.88
C LYS A 212 -7.94 -11.66 -23.19
N TRP A 213 -7.73 -11.69 -21.87
CA TRP A 213 -7.62 -10.53 -20.99
C TRP A 213 -6.24 -10.48 -20.34
N LEU A 214 -5.71 -9.27 -20.18
CA LEU A 214 -4.46 -9.02 -19.46
C LEU A 214 -4.69 -9.16 -17.95
N LEU A 215 -3.75 -9.83 -17.30
CA LEU A 215 -3.54 -9.81 -15.85
C LEU A 215 -2.13 -9.24 -15.66
N SER A 216 -1.97 -8.20 -14.86
CA SER A 216 -0.68 -7.54 -14.68
C SER A 216 -0.54 -6.99 -13.27
N CYS A 217 0.69 -6.80 -12.81
CA CYS A 217 0.94 -5.76 -11.81
C CYS A 217 0.55 -4.38 -12.38
N GLN A 218 0.40 -3.37 -11.53
CA GLN A 218 0.23 -1.96 -11.91
C GLN A 218 1.14 -1.02 -11.10
N VAL A 219 2.20 -1.57 -10.51
CA VAL A 219 3.43 -0.83 -10.20
C VAL A 219 4.17 -0.64 -11.52
N ASN A 220 4.62 0.59 -11.79
CA ASN A 220 5.19 0.99 -13.09
C ASN A 220 6.34 0.09 -13.54
N ASP A 221 7.31 -0.09 -12.66
CA ASP A 221 8.62 -0.67 -12.94
C ASP A 221 8.45 -2.19 -13.12
N HIS A 222 7.62 -2.81 -12.27
CA HIS A 222 7.14 -4.19 -12.44
C HIS A 222 6.40 -4.41 -13.77
N VAL A 223 5.68 -3.41 -14.30
CA VAL A 223 5.00 -3.49 -15.60
C VAL A 223 6.01 -3.42 -16.75
N GLN A 224 7.05 -2.60 -16.64
CA GLN A 224 8.13 -2.45 -17.63
C GLN A 224 9.03 -3.70 -17.66
N ALA A 225 9.45 -4.21 -16.49
CA ALA A 225 10.18 -5.46 -16.31
C ALA A 225 9.36 -6.73 -16.64
N GLY A 226 8.06 -6.58 -16.93
CA GLY A 226 7.27 -7.59 -17.62
C GLY A 226 6.38 -8.48 -16.74
N MET A 227 5.99 -8.04 -15.53
CA MET A 227 5.09 -8.77 -14.63
C MET A 227 3.65 -8.82 -15.14
N GLN A 228 3.44 -9.63 -16.19
CA GLN A 228 2.24 -9.68 -17.01
C GLN A 228 1.90 -11.14 -17.38
N SER A 229 0.61 -11.39 -17.56
CA SER A 229 0.01 -12.70 -17.80
C SER A 229 -1.34 -12.57 -18.53
N PHE A 230 -1.96 -13.69 -18.93
CA PHE A 230 -3.25 -13.68 -19.63
C PHE A 230 -4.22 -14.74 -19.12
N TYR A 231 -5.50 -14.34 -19.02
CA TYR A 231 -6.62 -15.26 -18.80
C TYR A 231 -7.59 -15.23 -19.99
N GLU A 232 -8.17 -16.39 -20.33
CA GLU A 232 -9.06 -16.58 -21.48
C GLU A 232 -10.48 -16.86 -20.99
N VAL A 233 -11.38 -15.89 -21.20
CA VAL A 233 -12.81 -16.00 -20.89
C VAL A 233 -13.56 -16.51 -22.11
N SER A 234 -14.29 -17.61 -21.97
CA SER A 234 -15.05 -18.23 -23.07
C SER A 234 -16.47 -18.63 -22.68
N ALA A 235 -17.37 -18.76 -23.66
CA ALA A 235 -18.78 -19.08 -23.40
C ALA A 235 -19.02 -20.40 -22.63
N CYS A 236 -18.19 -21.44 -22.79
CA CYS A 236 -18.34 -22.76 -22.15
C CYS A 236 -19.76 -23.39 -22.20
N GLY A 237 -20.55 -23.07 -23.23
CA GLY A 237 -21.94 -23.51 -23.36
C GLY A 237 -22.99 -22.69 -22.58
N SER A 238 -22.57 -21.67 -21.82
CA SER A 238 -23.46 -20.70 -21.17
C SER A 238 -24.20 -19.86 -22.21
N SER A 239 -25.54 -19.87 -22.19
CA SER A 239 -26.39 -18.94 -22.97
C SER A 239 -26.61 -17.59 -22.25
N ALA A 240 -25.65 -17.19 -21.42
CA ALA A 240 -25.79 -16.11 -20.44
C ALA A 240 -25.60 -14.71 -21.05
N SER A 241 -26.60 -14.26 -21.82
CA SER A 241 -26.77 -12.82 -22.10
C SER A 241 -26.98 -12.06 -20.77
N PRO A 242 -26.39 -10.87 -20.57
CA PRO A 242 -26.73 -10.02 -19.43
C PRO A 242 -28.24 -9.75 -19.43
N THR A 243 -28.94 -10.25 -18.40
CA THR A 243 -30.41 -10.17 -18.27
C THR A 243 -30.88 -8.88 -17.61
N GLU A 244 -29.98 -8.05 -17.10
CA GLU A 244 -30.32 -6.75 -16.54
C GLU A 244 -30.56 -5.72 -17.66
N THR A 245 -31.72 -5.07 -17.60
CA THR A 245 -32.02 -3.91 -18.45
C THR A 245 -31.02 -2.79 -18.16
N PRO A 246 -30.34 -2.22 -19.17
CA PRO A 246 -29.44 -1.09 -18.95
C PRO A 246 -30.11 0.06 -18.19
N GLY A 247 -29.34 0.70 -17.31
CA GLY A 247 -29.71 1.90 -16.59
C GLY A 247 -29.66 3.15 -17.47
N LYS A 248 -29.23 4.27 -16.88
CA LYS A 248 -29.07 5.53 -17.59
C LYS A 248 -27.79 5.49 -18.43
N GLU A 249 -27.88 5.91 -19.69
CA GLU A 249 -26.68 6.25 -20.46
C GLU A 249 -26.15 7.62 -19.99
N ARG A 250 -24.87 7.68 -19.62
CA ARG A 250 -24.18 8.88 -19.12
C ARG A 250 -23.09 9.27 -20.10
N HIS A 251 -23.28 10.43 -20.75
CA HIS A 251 -22.35 10.95 -21.73
C HIS A 251 -21.36 11.91 -21.09
N PHE A 252 -20.08 11.70 -21.36
CA PHE A 252 -18.97 12.57 -20.98
C PHE A 252 -18.20 12.96 -22.25
N TYR A 253 -17.75 14.20 -22.30
CA TYR A 253 -16.90 14.73 -23.38
C TYR A 253 -15.58 15.16 -22.74
N ILE A 254 -14.49 14.48 -23.11
CA ILE A 254 -13.17 14.65 -22.49
C ILE A 254 -12.13 14.82 -23.61
N ALA A 255 -11.21 15.76 -23.46
CA ALA A 255 -10.08 15.92 -24.36
C ALA A 255 -8.75 15.85 -23.60
N ALA A 256 -7.73 15.23 -24.20
CA ALA A 256 -6.35 15.33 -23.72
C ALA A 256 -5.72 16.59 -24.32
N GLU A 257 -5.30 17.54 -23.47
CA GLU A 257 -4.70 18.81 -23.89
C GLU A 257 -3.34 19.04 -23.20
N GLU A 258 -2.36 19.58 -23.93
CA GLU A 258 -1.06 19.95 -23.39
C GLU A 258 -1.13 21.29 -22.65
N MET A 259 -0.46 21.38 -21.50
CA MET A 259 -0.37 22.59 -20.67
C MET A 259 0.91 22.62 -19.84
N ILE A 260 1.41 23.82 -19.52
CA ILE A 260 2.43 23.98 -18.48
C ILE A 260 1.73 23.81 -17.12
N TRP A 261 2.22 22.86 -16.34
CA TRP A 261 1.87 22.63 -14.95
C TRP A 261 2.89 23.32 -14.01
N ASP A 262 2.46 23.61 -12.78
CA ASP A 262 3.21 24.36 -11.78
C ASP A 262 2.90 23.75 -10.41
N TYR A 263 3.88 23.01 -9.86
CA TYR A 263 3.68 22.21 -8.64
C TYR A 263 3.57 23.04 -7.36
N ALA A 264 4.00 24.29 -7.38
CA ALA A 264 3.85 25.22 -6.26
C ALA A 264 3.68 26.68 -6.74
N PRO A 265 2.48 27.07 -7.23
CA PRO A 265 2.26 28.36 -7.86
C PRO A 265 2.48 29.60 -6.96
N SER A 266 2.69 29.41 -5.65
CA SER A 266 3.07 30.49 -4.73
C SER A 266 4.59 30.75 -4.66
N GLY A 267 5.42 29.78 -5.03
CA GLY A 267 6.88 29.79 -4.77
C GLY A 267 7.27 29.59 -3.30
N MET A 268 6.31 29.29 -2.41
CA MET A 268 6.50 29.23 -0.96
C MET A 268 6.13 27.85 -0.40
N ASN A 269 6.86 27.43 0.64
CA ASN A 269 6.44 26.36 1.54
C ASN A 269 5.42 26.94 2.55
N TYR A 270 4.16 26.54 2.45
CA TYR A 270 3.11 27.08 3.34
C TYR A 270 3.17 26.52 4.78
N MET A 271 3.98 25.49 5.04
CA MET A 271 4.14 24.90 6.38
C MET A 271 5.15 25.67 7.24
N THR A 272 6.27 26.12 6.63
CA THR A 272 7.29 26.93 7.31
C THR A 272 7.19 28.43 7.02
N ASN A 273 6.48 28.81 5.95
CA ASN A 273 6.39 30.17 5.40
C ASN A 273 7.75 30.69 4.86
N GLU A 274 8.52 29.80 4.22
CA GLU A 274 9.82 30.09 3.60
C GLU A 274 9.77 29.89 2.07
N SER A 275 10.81 30.36 1.39
CA SER A 275 10.99 30.21 -0.06
C SER A 275 11.27 28.74 -0.40
N LEU A 276 10.69 28.23 -1.50
CA LEU A 276 11.03 26.87 -2.00
C LEU A 276 12.43 26.79 -2.61
N ILE A 277 13.12 27.92 -2.76
CA ILE A 277 14.51 28.04 -3.21
C ILE A 277 15.37 28.74 -2.15
N GLU A 278 15.05 28.56 -0.86
CA GLU A 278 15.98 28.91 0.22
C GLU A 278 17.09 27.85 0.29
N GLY A 279 18.34 28.30 0.40
CA GLY A 279 19.51 27.42 0.38
C GLY A 279 19.54 26.46 1.57
N ASP A 280 20.06 25.25 1.34
CA ASP A 280 20.16 24.16 2.33
C ASP A 280 18.76 23.66 2.82
N SER A 281 17.71 23.77 2.00
CA SER A 281 16.35 23.29 2.31
C SER A 281 15.90 22.12 1.43
N ASP A 282 15.13 21.18 1.98
CA ASP A 282 14.61 20.00 1.25
C ASP A 282 13.85 20.37 -0.04
N SER A 283 13.19 21.54 -0.04
CA SER A 283 12.48 22.07 -1.22
C SER A 283 13.40 22.55 -2.33
N GLU A 284 14.64 22.96 -2.02
CA GLU A 284 15.59 23.46 -3.01
C GLU A 284 15.88 22.40 -4.08
N SER A 285 16.00 21.14 -3.69
CA SER A 285 16.26 20.00 -4.58
C SER A 285 15.26 19.87 -5.73
N TYR A 286 13.99 20.23 -5.54
CA TYR A 286 12.91 20.08 -6.53
C TYR A 286 12.49 21.41 -7.19
N PHE A 287 12.79 22.55 -6.56
CA PHE A 287 12.31 23.87 -7.01
C PHE A 287 13.42 24.82 -7.49
N SER A 288 14.69 24.54 -7.16
CA SER A 288 15.83 25.28 -7.72
C SER A 288 16.05 24.95 -9.20
N ARG A 289 16.85 25.79 -9.86
CA ARG A 289 17.32 25.61 -11.25
C ARG A 289 18.84 25.72 -11.37
N ASP A 290 19.53 25.81 -10.24
CA ASP A 290 20.98 25.65 -10.18
C ASP A 290 21.33 24.15 -10.31
N GLY A 291 22.59 23.84 -10.64
CA GLY A 291 23.03 22.45 -10.90
C GLY A 291 22.47 21.79 -12.17
N GLY A 292 21.71 22.53 -13.01
CA GLY A 292 21.09 21.98 -14.22
C GLY A 292 19.65 21.48 -14.03
N LYS A 293 19.08 21.65 -12.83
CA LYS A 293 17.71 21.23 -12.48
C LYS A 293 16.64 22.01 -13.24
N LEU A 294 15.50 21.39 -13.49
CA LEU A 294 14.38 22.00 -14.24
C LEU A 294 13.51 22.91 -13.35
N GLY A 295 13.41 22.58 -12.05
CA GLY A 295 12.59 23.28 -11.07
C GLY A 295 11.09 22.99 -11.24
N GLY A 296 10.25 23.63 -10.43
CA GLY A 296 8.85 23.21 -10.24
C GLY A 296 7.84 23.39 -11.38
N LYS A 297 8.23 23.48 -12.66
CA LYS A 297 7.33 23.73 -13.82
C LYS A 297 7.66 22.86 -15.02
N TYR A 298 6.63 22.21 -15.56
CA TYR A 298 6.76 21.18 -16.58
C TYR A 298 5.61 21.24 -17.59
N LEU A 299 5.88 21.00 -18.86
CA LEU A 299 4.87 20.69 -19.87
C LEU A 299 4.31 19.28 -19.61
N LYS A 300 2.99 19.18 -19.47
CA LYS A 300 2.26 17.94 -19.18
C LYS A 300 1.00 17.83 -20.07
N ALA A 301 0.43 16.64 -20.17
CA ALA A 301 -0.85 16.40 -20.83
C ALA A 301 -1.95 16.12 -19.78
N ARG A 302 -3.13 16.71 -19.95
CA ARG A 302 -4.24 16.60 -18.99
C ARG A 302 -5.58 16.31 -19.65
N TYR A 303 -6.41 15.51 -18.99
CA TYR A 303 -7.83 15.34 -19.34
C TYR A 303 -8.69 16.55 -18.93
N ILE A 304 -9.36 17.16 -19.90
CA ILE A 304 -10.22 18.34 -19.74
C ILE A 304 -11.67 18.01 -20.12
N SER A 305 -12.63 18.36 -19.26
CA SER A 305 -14.06 18.17 -19.55
C SER A 305 -14.62 19.25 -20.48
N TYR A 306 -15.51 18.83 -21.37
CA TYR A 306 -16.29 19.65 -22.28
C TYR A 306 -17.80 19.42 -22.11
N THR A 307 -18.61 20.41 -22.50
CA THR A 307 -20.08 20.35 -22.37
C THR A 307 -20.76 19.46 -23.41
N ASP A 308 -20.13 19.25 -24.57
CA ASP A 308 -20.69 18.58 -25.74
C ASP A 308 -19.59 18.10 -26.72
N ASP A 309 -20.00 17.42 -27.79
CA ASP A 309 -19.14 16.82 -28.82
C ASP A 309 -18.50 17.83 -29.80
N THR A 310 -18.76 19.13 -29.63
CA THR A 310 -18.08 20.19 -30.38
C THR A 310 -16.69 20.51 -29.81
N PHE A 311 -16.44 20.15 -28.55
CA PHE A 311 -15.22 20.49 -27.81
C PHE A 311 -14.87 21.99 -27.84
N THR A 312 -15.89 22.85 -27.85
CA THR A 312 -15.72 24.33 -27.86
C THR A 312 -15.74 24.94 -26.46
N THR A 313 -16.71 24.57 -25.62
CA THR A 313 -16.88 25.11 -24.27
C THR A 313 -16.42 24.10 -23.22
N LYS A 314 -15.32 24.42 -22.53
CA LYS A 314 -14.85 23.66 -21.36
C LYS A 314 -15.91 23.70 -20.26
N THR A 315 -16.12 22.58 -19.57
CA THR A 315 -17.00 22.52 -18.40
C THR A 315 -16.46 23.44 -17.31
N HIS A 316 -17.33 24.22 -16.67
CA HIS A 316 -16.94 25.16 -15.62
C HIS A 316 -16.57 24.39 -14.34
N ILE A 317 -15.28 24.37 -14.00
CA ILE A 317 -14.76 23.84 -12.72
C ILE A 317 -15.50 24.55 -11.57
N ALA A 318 -16.31 23.82 -10.79
CA ALA A 318 -17.06 24.43 -9.69
C ALA A 318 -16.12 24.82 -8.54
N GLY A 319 -16.61 25.64 -7.59
CA GLY A 319 -15.83 26.03 -6.42
C GLY A 319 -15.36 24.84 -5.58
N SER A 320 -16.19 23.79 -5.53
CA SER A 320 -15.91 22.48 -4.94
C SER A 320 -14.76 21.73 -5.62
N ASP A 321 -14.58 21.92 -6.93
CA ASP A 321 -13.77 21.02 -7.77
C ASP A 321 -12.32 21.52 -7.92
N LYS A 322 -11.99 22.69 -7.34
CA LYS A 322 -10.65 23.29 -7.39
C LYS A 322 -9.56 22.37 -6.85
N HIS A 323 -9.89 21.57 -5.83
CA HIS A 323 -8.97 20.62 -5.21
C HIS A 323 -8.47 19.56 -6.18
N LEU A 324 -9.18 19.29 -7.30
CA LEU A 324 -8.79 18.26 -8.27
C LEU A 324 -7.41 18.55 -8.89
N GLY A 325 -6.91 19.79 -8.85
CA GLY A 325 -5.54 20.12 -9.26
C GLY A 325 -5.27 19.70 -10.71
N ILE A 326 -4.36 18.75 -10.92
CA ILE A 326 -4.01 18.18 -12.23
C ILE A 326 -5.00 17.09 -12.72
N LEU A 327 -5.80 16.48 -11.83
CA LEU A 327 -6.70 15.36 -12.17
C LEU A 327 -7.65 15.67 -13.34
N GLY A 328 -7.98 14.63 -14.10
CA GLY A 328 -9.12 14.65 -15.00
C GLY A 328 -10.47 14.84 -14.28
N PRO A 329 -11.55 15.17 -15.02
CA PRO A 329 -12.90 15.30 -14.45
C PRO A 329 -13.43 13.99 -13.86
N VAL A 330 -14.22 14.08 -12.78
CA VAL A 330 -14.80 12.90 -12.11
C VAL A 330 -15.89 12.25 -12.97
N ILE A 331 -15.73 10.97 -13.30
CA ILE A 331 -16.73 10.17 -14.04
C ILE A 331 -17.66 9.48 -13.02
N LYS A 332 -18.90 9.97 -12.86
CA LYS A 332 -19.87 9.46 -11.85
C LYS A 332 -21.02 8.64 -12.43
N ALA A 333 -21.21 7.40 -11.97
CA ALA A 333 -22.26 6.47 -12.42
C ALA A 333 -22.88 5.60 -11.31
N GLU A 334 -24.01 4.95 -11.57
CA GLU A 334 -24.63 3.97 -10.66
C GLU A 334 -24.62 2.54 -11.21
N ALA A 335 -24.80 1.56 -10.33
CA ALA A 335 -25.00 0.15 -10.68
C ALA A 335 -26.12 -0.07 -11.72
N GLY A 336 -25.72 -0.63 -12.87
CA GLY A 336 -26.53 -0.85 -14.07
C GLY A 336 -26.41 0.23 -15.15
N ASP A 337 -25.81 1.38 -14.88
CA ASP A 337 -25.65 2.45 -15.86
C ASP A 337 -24.62 2.11 -16.96
N VAL A 338 -24.69 2.86 -18.07
CA VAL A 338 -23.73 2.77 -19.18
C VAL A 338 -22.99 4.10 -19.28
N ILE A 339 -21.67 4.06 -19.19
CA ILE A 339 -20.80 5.23 -19.34
C ILE A 339 -20.38 5.31 -20.81
N ILE A 340 -20.54 6.49 -21.42
CA ILE A 340 -20.17 6.78 -22.80
C ILE A 340 -19.22 7.98 -22.79
N VAL A 341 -17.94 7.74 -23.04
CA VAL A 341 -16.92 8.81 -23.09
C VAL A 341 -16.56 9.09 -24.54
N THR A 342 -16.93 10.29 -25.02
CA THR A 342 -16.42 10.83 -26.27
C THR A 342 -15.05 11.46 -25.96
N PHE A 343 -13.99 10.81 -26.42
CA PHE A 343 -12.63 11.31 -26.30
C PHE A 343 -12.19 12.02 -27.57
N LEU A 344 -11.54 13.18 -27.42
CA LEU A 344 -10.84 13.90 -28.49
C LEU A 344 -9.38 14.08 -28.09
N ASN A 345 -8.44 13.58 -28.87
CA ASN A 345 -7.03 13.86 -28.60
C ASN A 345 -6.62 15.21 -29.21
N ARG A 346 -6.13 16.14 -28.39
CA ARG A 346 -5.59 17.44 -28.79
C ARG A 346 -4.09 17.60 -28.49
N ALA A 347 -3.46 16.62 -27.87
CA ALA A 347 -2.03 16.59 -27.62
C ALA A 347 -1.25 16.14 -28.87
N THR A 348 0.08 16.17 -28.79
CA THR A 348 1.00 15.85 -29.90
C THR A 348 1.36 14.36 -30.03
N ARG A 349 0.81 13.49 -29.17
CA ARG A 349 1.08 12.03 -29.13
C ARG A 349 -0.21 11.22 -29.12
N ASP A 350 -0.14 9.94 -29.50
CA ASP A 350 -1.23 8.97 -29.34
C ASP A 350 -1.57 8.76 -27.86
N TYR A 351 -2.84 8.84 -27.49
CA TYR A 351 -3.33 8.57 -26.12
C TYR A 351 -4.63 7.76 -26.13
N SER A 352 -5.03 7.20 -24.99
CA SER A 352 -6.27 6.44 -24.82
C SER A 352 -7.02 6.84 -23.54
N ILE A 353 -8.11 6.12 -23.21
CA ILE A 353 -8.69 6.09 -21.87
C ILE A 353 -9.02 4.64 -21.51
N GLN A 354 -8.38 4.14 -20.46
CA GLN A 354 -8.60 2.83 -19.85
C GLN A 354 -9.23 3.02 -18.45
N PRO A 355 -10.37 2.38 -18.13
CA PRO A 355 -10.99 2.47 -16.81
C PRO A 355 -10.63 1.30 -15.89
N HIS A 356 -10.48 1.61 -14.60
CA HIS A 356 -10.61 0.62 -13.52
C HIS A 356 -12.09 0.38 -13.15
N GLY A 357 -12.36 -0.77 -12.52
CA GLY A 357 -13.65 -1.10 -11.90
C GLY A 357 -14.86 -1.28 -12.83
N LEU A 358 -14.69 -1.22 -14.15
CA LEU A 358 -15.78 -1.24 -15.13
C LEU A 358 -15.68 -2.41 -16.12
N HIS A 359 -16.84 -2.93 -16.53
CA HIS A 359 -16.94 -3.97 -17.55
C HIS A 359 -17.08 -3.34 -18.94
N TYR A 360 -16.35 -3.86 -19.92
CA TYR A 360 -16.41 -3.35 -21.29
C TYR A 360 -16.20 -4.47 -22.32
N GLU A 361 -16.64 -4.23 -23.55
CA GLU A 361 -16.39 -5.12 -24.70
C GLU A 361 -15.02 -4.76 -25.30
N LYS A 362 -14.32 -5.74 -25.88
CA LYS A 362 -12.93 -5.58 -26.38
C LYS A 362 -12.71 -4.41 -27.34
N ALA A 363 -13.73 -4.02 -28.10
CA ALA A 363 -13.67 -2.85 -28.99
C ALA A 363 -13.51 -1.50 -28.26
N TYR A 364 -13.84 -1.43 -26.96
CA TYR A 364 -13.80 -0.22 -26.12
C TYR A 364 -12.74 -0.29 -25.00
N GLU A 365 -11.79 -1.22 -25.08
CA GLU A 365 -10.64 -1.29 -24.19
C GLU A 365 -9.60 -0.21 -24.56
N GLY A 366 -9.04 0.47 -23.54
CA GLY A 366 -8.04 1.51 -23.70
C GLY A 366 -6.59 1.00 -23.66
N ALA A 367 -6.37 -0.22 -23.14
CA ALA A 367 -5.06 -0.85 -23.00
C ALA A 367 -4.63 -1.62 -24.28
N LYS A 368 -3.37 -1.41 -24.68
CA LYS A 368 -2.79 -1.85 -25.96
C LYS A 368 -1.97 -3.15 -25.81
N TYR A 369 -2.57 -4.30 -26.12
CA TYR A 369 -1.90 -5.62 -26.04
C TYR A 369 -2.40 -6.64 -27.08
N GLN A 370 -1.58 -7.67 -27.35
CA GLN A 370 -1.85 -8.69 -28.37
C GLN A 370 -2.82 -9.78 -27.89
N ASP A 371 -4.12 -9.55 -28.15
CA ASP A 371 -5.20 -10.52 -27.94
C ASP A 371 -5.98 -10.89 -29.22
N GLY A 372 -5.57 -10.38 -30.38
CA GLY A 372 -6.21 -10.64 -31.67
C GLY A 372 -7.47 -9.81 -31.96
N THR A 373 -7.84 -8.87 -31.08
CA THR A 373 -8.99 -7.98 -31.28
C THR A 373 -8.59 -6.61 -31.84
N GLN A 374 -9.51 -5.93 -32.55
CA GLN A 374 -9.27 -4.58 -33.06
C GLN A 374 -9.74 -3.53 -32.04
N LYS A 375 -8.78 -2.91 -31.34
CA LYS A 375 -9.01 -1.91 -30.29
C LYS A 375 -8.72 -0.50 -30.79
N ALA A 376 -9.65 0.11 -31.54
CA ALA A 376 -9.46 1.47 -32.07
C ALA A 376 -9.36 2.54 -30.97
N GLY A 377 -9.84 2.25 -29.76
CA GLY A 377 -9.68 3.10 -28.57
C GLY A 377 -8.33 2.95 -27.85
N ALA A 378 -7.48 1.97 -28.19
CA ALA A 378 -6.22 1.72 -27.47
C ALA A 378 -5.00 2.48 -28.04
N SER A 379 -5.22 3.38 -29.01
CA SER A 379 -4.21 4.30 -29.58
C SER A 379 -4.97 5.35 -30.40
N VAL A 380 -5.40 6.45 -29.79
CA VAL A 380 -6.16 7.52 -30.47
C VAL A 380 -5.19 8.63 -30.86
N ALA A 381 -4.97 8.76 -32.17
CA ALA A 381 -3.97 9.68 -32.73
C ALA A 381 -4.32 11.17 -32.52
N PRO A 382 -3.32 12.08 -32.54
CA PRO A 382 -3.52 13.53 -32.48
C PRO A 382 -4.59 14.05 -33.46
N GLY A 383 -5.58 14.76 -32.94
CA GLY A 383 -6.72 15.32 -33.68
C GLY A 383 -7.89 14.35 -33.91
N GLU A 384 -7.70 13.05 -33.69
CA GLU A 384 -8.75 12.04 -33.85
C GLU A 384 -9.65 11.90 -32.60
N ARG A 385 -10.81 11.27 -32.81
CA ARG A 385 -11.81 11.03 -31.75
C ARG A 385 -12.20 9.57 -31.64
N PHE A 386 -12.47 9.12 -30.41
CA PHE A 386 -13.03 7.80 -30.14
C PHE A 386 -14.22 7.89 -29.18
N VAL A 387 -15.09 6.89 -29.18
CA VAL A 387 -16.25 6.81 -28.28
C VAL A 387 -16.19 5.50 -27.51
N TYR A 388 -15.72 5.58 -26.26
CA TYR A 388 -15.72 4.46 -25.33
C TYR A 388 -17.13 4.17 -24.83
N ARG A 389 -17.45 2.89 -24.62
CA ARG A 389 -18.73 2.43 -24.04
C ARG A 389 -18.44 1.38 -22.98
N TRP A 390 -18.61 1.75 -21.72
CA TRP A 390 -18.39 0.91 -20.55
C TRP A 390 -19.70 0.68 -19.80
N ARG A 391 -19.80 -0.41 -19.04
CA ARG A 391 -21.01 -0.82 -18.30
C ARG A 391 -20.68 -1.01 -16.83
N VAL A 392 -21.54 -0.51 -15.96
CA VAL A 392 -21.47 -0.80 -14.52
C VAL A 392 -22.29 -2.06 -14.23
N LEU A 393 -21.82 -3.25 -14.63
CA LEU A 393 -22.58 -4.49 -14.41
C LEU A 393 -22.58 -4.93 -12.94
N GLU A 394 -21.55 -4.53 -12.19
CA GLU A 394 -21.39 -4.81 -10.77
C GLU A 394 -20.95 -3.50 -10.11
N GLY A 395 -21.49 -3.21 -8.93
CA GLY A 395 -21.18 -2.01 -8.16
C GLY A 395 -20.85 -2.38 -6.71
N PRO A 396 -20.81 -1.38 -5.80
CA PRO A 396 -20.49 -1.60 -4.39
C PRO A 396 -21.40 -2.65 -3.74
N SER A 397 -20.80 -3.58 -2.98
CA SER A 397 -21.41 -4.74 -2.33
C SER A 397 -22.39 -4.38 -1.20
N SER A 398 -22.84 -5.36 -0.41
CA SER A 398 -23.55 -5.08 0.84
C SER A 398 -22.66 -4.43 1.91
N SER A 399 -21.39 -4.83 2.02
CA SER A 399 -20.41 -4.29 2.98
C SER A 399 -19.84 -2.93 2.56
N ASP A 400 -19.67 -2.70 1.26
CA ASP A 400 -19.03 -1.47 0.75
C ASP A 400 -19.78 -0.18 1.11
N PRO A 401 -19.10 0.99 1.12
CA PRO A 401 -19.73 2.30 1.17
C PRO A 401 -20.78 2.55 0.06
N ALA A 402 -21.53 3.65 0.16
CA ALA A 402 -22.59 4.00 -0.79
C ALA A 402 -22.09 4.20 -2.24
N CYS A 403 -20.83 4.62 -2.38
CA CYS A 403 -20.07 4.65 -3.63
C CYS A 403 -18.64 4.17 -3.37
N LEU A 404 -18.04 3.53 -4.37
CA LEU A 404 -16.62 3.24 -4.46
C LEU A 404 -15.95 4.18 -5.45
N SER A 405 -14.63 4.30 -5.34
CA SER A 405 -13.78 4.95 -6.32
C SER A 405 -13.05 3.92 -7.18
N TYR A 406 -12.70 4.36 -8.38
CA TYR A 406 -11.72 3.75 -9.27
C TYR A 406 -10.99 4.91 -9.98
N LEU A 407 -10.04 4.60 -10.87
CA LEU A 407 -9.36 5.60 -11.71
C LEU A 407 -9.58 5.31 -13.20
N TYR A 408 -9.29 6.30 -14.03
CA TYR A 408 -9.07 6.13 -15.46
C TYR A 408 -7.75 6.82 -15.85
N TYR A 409 -7.09 6.28 -16.87
CA TYR A 409 -5.74 6.65 -17.28
C TYR A 409 -5.56 6.42 -18.77
N SER A 410 -4.54 7.01 -19.40
CA SER A 410 -4.12 6.59 -20.73
C SER A 410 -3.22 5.36 -20.59
N ALA A 411 -3.42 4.39 -21.47
CA ALA A 411 -2.75 3.09 -21.45
C ALA A 411 -2.26 2.71 -22.87
N VAL A 412 -1.76 3.71 -23.60
CA VAL A 412 -0.95 3.50 -24.80
C VAL A 412 0.46 3.09 -24.38
N ASP A 413 0.96 3.75 -23.33
CA ASP A 413 2.13 3.41 -22.53
C ASP A 413 1.82 3.82 -21.07
N PRO A 414 1.37 2.90 -20.19
CA PRO A 414 0.72 3.28 -18.94
C PRO A 414 1.64 4.03 -17.97
N VAL A 415 2.95 3.75 -17.96
CA VAL A 415 3.93 4.44 -17.11
C VAL A 415 4.13 5.87 -17.61
N ARG A 416 4.51 6.02 -18.88
CA ARG A 416 4.83 7.33 -19.46
C ARG A 416 3.60 8.21 -19.62
N ASP A 417 2.44 7.62 -19.88
CA ASP A 417 1.16 8.33 -20.00
C ASP A 417 0.69 8.88 -18.64
N THR A 418 0.80 8.11 -17.55
CA THR A 418 0.39 8.56 -16.21
C THR A 418 1.36 9.60 -15.67
N ASN A 419 2.67 9.37 -15.75
CA ASN A 419 3.68 10.37 -15.40
C ASN A 419 3.57 11.65 -16.26
N SER A 420 3.11 11.56 -17.52
CA SER A 420 2.75 12.74 -18.32
C SER A 420 1.53 13.53 -17.83
N GLY A 421 0.75 13.02 -16.86
CA GLY A 421 -0.42 13.67 -16.26
C GLY A 421 -1.80 13.13 -16.69
N LEU A 422 -1.87 12.04 -17.47
CA LEU A 422 -3.13 11.53 -18.03
C LEU A 422 -3.81 10.50 -17.12
N PHE A 423 -4.39 11.00 -16.03
CA PHE A 423 -5.21 10.22 -15.09
C PHE A 423 -6.41 11.03 -14.56
N GLY A 424 -7.41 10.35 -13.98
CA GLY A 424 -8.55 10.98 -13.31
C GLY A 424 -9.44 9.97 -12.56
N PRO A 425 -10.36 10.41 -11.69
CA PRO A 425 -11.17 9.53 -10.86
C PRO A 425 -12.49 9.09 -11.52
N ILE A 426 -12.88 7.85 -11.28
CA ILE A 426 -14.25 7.32 -11.48
C ILE A 426 -14.90 7.17 -10.09
N GLN A 427 -16.20 7.40 -10.00
CA GLN A 427 -17.01 7.10 -8.83
C GLN A 427 -18.20 6.21 -9.24
N VAL A 428 -18.32 5.04 -8.62
CA VAL A 428 -19.37 4.04 -8.91
C VAL A 428 -20.24 3.84 -7.69
N CYS A 429 -21.53 4.16 -7.81
CA CYS A 429 -22.47 4.22 -6.70
C CYS A 429 -23.51 3.09 -6.72
N LYS A 430 -24.06 2.76 -5.54
CA LYS A 430 -25.27 1.93 -5.44
C LYS A 430 -26.45 2.68 -6.08
N LYS A 431 -27.43 1.92 -6.61
CA LYS A 431 -28.54 2.47 -7.39
C LYS A 431 -29.46 3.38 -6.57
N GLY A 432 -29.74 4.59 -7.07
CA GLY A 432 -30.51 5.64 -6.41
C GLY A 432 -29.74 6.50 -5.39
N VAL A 433 -28.42 6.38 -5.30
CA VAL A 433 -27.55 7.18 -4.40
C VAL A 433 -27.19 8.54 -5.01
N LEU A 434 -27.11 8.64 -6.34
CA LEU A 434 -26.84 9.89 -7.04
C LEU A 434 -28.13 10.67 -7.32
N ASP A 435 -28.04 11.98 -7.22
CA ASP A 435 -29.13 12.91 -7.53
C ASP A 435 -29.18 13.28 -9.03
N GLY A 436 -30.07 14.20 -9.39
CA GLY A 436 -30.22 14.67 -10.77
C GLY A 436 -29.01 15.43 -11.33
N SER A 437 -28.11 15.93 -10.47
CA SER A 437 -26.86 16.60 -10.84
C SER A 437 -25.66 15.65 -10.89
N GLY A 438 -25.79 14.44 -10.34
CA GLY A 438 -24.70 13.46 -10.23
C GLY A 438 -23.91 13.55 -8.93
N HIS A 439 -24.37 14.28 -7.92
CA HIS A 439 -23.80 14.24 -6.57
C HIS A 439 -24.50 13.19 -5.72
N GLN A 440 -23.84 12.66 -4.69
CA GLN A 440 -24.55 11.93 -3.64
C GLN A 440 -25.54 12.89 -2.95
N HIS A 441 -26.75 12.43 -2.59
CA HIS A 441 -27.82 13.31 -2.09
C HIS A 441 -27.33 14.25 -0.97
N ALA A 442 -27.34 15.56 -1.24
CA ALA A 442 -26.73 16.60 -0.38
C ALA A 442 -27.36 16.74 1.03
N ASN A 443 -28.44 16.01 1.31
CA ASN A 443 -29.03 15.88 2.64
C ASN A 443 -28.31 14.85 3.54
N LYS A 444 -27.26 14.19 3.05
CA LYS A 444 -26.42 13.23 3.79
C LYS A 444 -24.92 13.54 3.75
N ILE A 445 -24.43 14.10 2.65
CA ILE A 445 -23.03 14.45 2.43
C ILE A 445 -22.99 15.91 1.98
N GLN A 446 -22.07 16.70 2.53
CA GLN A 446 -21.89 18.11 2.17
C GLN A 446 -20.70 18.30 1.22
N HIS A 447 -19.64 17.51 1.39
CA HIS A 447 -18.41 17.59 0.61
C HIS A 447 -17.98 16.21 0.10
N GLU A 448 -17.50 16.15 -1.14
CA GLU A 448 -16.84 14.98 -1.75
C GLU A 448 -15.49 15.45 -2.30
N PHE A 449 -14.39 14.92 -1.78
CA PHE A 449 -13.03 15.25 -2.21
C PHE A 449 -12.32 14.05 -2.82
N PHE A 450 -11.52 14.28 -3.86
CA PHE A 450 -10.69 13.28 -4.53
C PHE A 450 -9.22 13.69 -4.42
N LEU A 451 -8.38 12.86 -3.80
CA LEU A 451 -6.94 13.10 -3.64
C LEU A 451 -6.14 11.94 -4.22
N LEU A 452 -5.40 12.18 -5.29
CA LEU A 452 -4.31 11.32 -5.74
C LEU A 452 -3.03 11.69 -4.99
N PHE A 453 -2.39 10.70 -4.39
CA PHE A 453 -1.02 10.74 -3.92
C PHE A 453 -0.15 9.99 -4.92
N SER A 454 0.95 10.60 -5.36
CA SER A 454 1.85 10.03 -6.37
C SER A 454 3.19 10.79 -6.37
N VAL A 455 4.30 10.06 -6.46
CA VAL A 455 5.59 10.61 -6.88
C VAL A 455 5.54 10.76 -8.40
N MET A 456 5.26 11.99 -8.88
CA MET A 456 5.13 12.25 -10.32
C MET A 456 6.51 12.41 -10.94
N ASP A 457 7.05 11.32 -11.48
CA ASP A 457 8.37 11.30 -12.10
C ASP A 457 8.32 11.97 -13.50
N GLU A 458 8.96 13.14 -13.62
CA GLU A 458 9.02 13.88 -14.89
C GLU A 458 10.13 13.36 -15.83
N ASN A 459 10.99 12.42 -15.41
CA ASN A 459 11.95 11.73 -16.27
C ASN A 459 11.22 10.76 -17.22
N GLU A 460 10.29 9.97 -16.68
CA GLU A 460 9.43 9.07 -17.47
C GLU A 460 8.37 9.81 -18.31
N SER A 461 8.13 11.09 -18.05
CA SER A 461 7.24 11.94 -18.83
C SER A 461 7.56 11.89 -20.33
N TRP A 462 6.53 11.86 -21.18
CA TRP A 462 6.69 11.99 -22.64
C TRP A 462 7.20 13.37 -23.08
N TYR A 463 7.34 14.29 -22.13
CA TYR A 463 7.68 15.69 -22.35
C TYR A 463 9.07 16.08 -21.81
N LEU A 464 9.85 15.16 -21.20
CA LEU A 464 11.17 15.44 -20.64
C LEU A 464 12.07 16.23 -21.61
N GLU A 465 12.23 15.76 -22.85
CA GLU A 465 13.06 16.44 -23.87
C GLU A 465 12.62 17.91 -24.08
N LYS A 466 11.30 18.16 -24.19
CA LYS A 466 10.75 19.52 -24.33
C LYS A 466 10.92 20.34 -23.05
N ASN A 467 10.86 19.71 -21.88
CA ASN A 467 11.08 20.36 -20.59
C ASN A 467 12.55 20.77 -20.40
N ILE A 468 13.50 19.99 -20.91
CA ILE A 468 14.91 20.37 -20.98
C ILE A 468 15.11 21.51 -22.01
N GLU A 469 14.43 21.48 -23.17
CA GLU A 469 14.47 22.58 -24.15
C GLU A 469 13.87 23.92 -23.62
N GLU A 470 12.83 23.88 -22.78
CA GLU A 470 12.14 25.08 -22.25
C GLU A 470 12.65 25.55 -20.88
N PHE A 471 13.06 24.62 -20.00
CA PHE A 471 13.42 24.88 -18.59
C PHE A 471 14.84 24.42 -18.19
N GLY A 472 15.56 23.69 -19.03
CA GLY A 472 16.93 23.25 -18.76
C GLY A 472 18.01 24.34 -18.94
N SER A 473 19.27 23.91 -18.80
CA SER A 473 20.47 24.72 -19.03
C SER A 473 21.48 23.98 -19.93
N SER A 474 22.72 24.47 -20.05
CA SER A 474 23.82 23.70 -20.67
C SER A 474 24.29 22.51 -19.84
N ASP A 475 23.86 22.45 -18.58
CA ASP A 475 24.41 21.59 -17.53
C ASP A 475 23.37 20.55 -17.07
N SER A 476 22.17 20.55 -17.66
CA SER A 476 21.13 19.54 -17.46
C SER A 476 21.51 18.22 -18.12
N ASP A 477 21.74 17.17 -17.32
CA ASP A 477 22.08 15.82 -17.80
C ASP A 477 21.07 14.78 -17.30
N PRO A 478 20.25 14.18 -18.19
CA PRO A 478 19.31 13.10 -17.83
C PRO A 478 19.96 11.84 -17.24
N ALA A 479 21.27 11.65 -17.40
CA ALA A 479 22.00 10.54 -16.81
C ALA A 479 22.55 10.83 -15.39
N ASN A 480 22.28 12.02 -14.83
CA ASN A 480 22.71 12.40 -13.50
C ASN A 480 21.60 12.17 -12.44
N GLU A 481 21.95 11.51 -11.34
CA GLU A 481 21.02 11.19 -10.24
C GLU A 481 20.41 12.44 -9.58
N GLU A 482 21.19 13.49 -9.36
CA GLU A 482 20.69 14.75 -8.75
C GLU A 482 19.68 15.46 -9.66
N PHE A 483 19.86 15.37 -10.98
CA PHE A 483 18.89 15.81 -11.96
C PHE A 483 17.64 14.92 -11.96
N GLN A 484 17.78 13.59 -11.94
CA GLN A 484 16.66 12.66 -11.91
C GLN A 484 15.79 12.84 -10.65
N GLU A 485 16.41 12.99 -9.48
CA GLU A 485 15.72 13.24 -8.22
C GLU A 485 15.01 14.62 -8.21
N SER A 486 15.64 15.65 -8.79
CA SER A 486 14.99 16.98 -8.92
C SER A 486 13.69 16.97 -9.73
N ASN A 487 13.47 15.91 -10.52
CA ASN A 487 12.30 15.69 -11.35
C ASN A 487 11.24 14.76 -10.72
N LYS A 488 11.48 14.19 -9.51
CA LYS A 488 10.53 13.34 -8.78
C LYS A 488 9.56 14.18 -7.93
N MET A 489 8.44 14.57 -8.52
CA MET A 489 7.55 15.56 -7.92
C MET A 489 6.53 14.90 -6.98
N HIS A 490 6.94 14.70 -5.72
CA HIS A 490 6.17 14.14 -4.60
C HIS A 490 4.89 14.96 -4.29
N ALA A 491 3.76 14.66 -4.95
CA ALA A 491 2.66 15.61 -5.09
C ALA A 491 1.26 15.05 -4.75
N VAL A 492 0.42 15.90 -4.14
CA VAL A 492 -1.01 15.62 -3.92
C VAL A 492 -1.83 16.38 -4.95
N ASN A 493 -2.53 15.67 -5.83
CA ASN A 493 -3.22 16.25 -7.01
C ASN A 493 -2.32 17.17 -7.88
N GLY A 494 -1.01 16.92 -7.90
CA GLY A 494 -0.03 17.74 -8.61
C GLY A 494 0.43 18.99 -7.85
N TYR A 495 0.19 19.11 -6.54
CA TYR A 495 0.70 20.20 -5.72
C TYR A 495 1.59 19.73 -4.56
N MET A 496 2.62 20.52 -4.25
CA MET A 496 3.62 20.25 -3.21
C MET A 496 3.62 21.32 -2.10
N TYR A 497 4.25 21.04 -0.96
CA TYR A 497 4.52 21.99 0.15
C TYR A 497 3.32 22.87 0.56
N GLY A 498 2.13 22.28 0.62
CA GLY A 498 0.89 22.95 1.04
C GLY A 498 0.18 23.80 -0.02
N ASN A 499 0.57 23.74 -1.31
CA ASN A 499 0.01 24.59 -2.38
C ASN A 499 -1.37 24.15 -2.90
N LEU A 500 -1.92 23.01 -2.43
CA LEU A 500 -3.20 22.42 -2.84
C LEU A 500 -4.42 23.28 -2.41
N PRO A 501 -5.19 23.89 -3.33
CA PRO A 501 -6.28 24.81 -2.96
C PRO A 501 -7.65 24.11 -2.81
N GLY A 502 -8.52 24.67 -1.96
CA GLY A 502 -9.95 24.35 -1.95
C GLY A 502 -10.40 23.17 -1.08
N LEU A 503 -9.55 22.72 -0.15
CA LEU A 503 -9.93 21.77 0.91
C LEU A 503 -10.62 22.47 2.11
N ASP A 504 -11.53 23.40 1.81
CA ASP A 504 -12.30 24.14 2.81
C ASP A 504 -13.42 23.26 3.41
N LEU A 505 -13.51 23.20 4.74
CA LEU A 505 -14.48 22.39 5.49
C LEU A 505 -15.04 23.13 6.71
N CYS A 506 -16.34 23.00 6.98
CA CYS A 506 -16.95 23.50 8.21
C CYS A 506 -17.09 22.41 9.28
N ASN A 507 -17.04 22.85 10.54
CA ASN A 507 -17.20 21.98 11.70
C ASN A 507 -18.65 21.42 11.79
N GLY A 508 -18.78 20.10 11.69
CA GLY A 508 -20.03 19.35 11.74
C GLY A 508 -20.53 18.83 10.38
N GLU A 509 -19.81 19.10 9.28
CA GLU A 509 -20.20 18.67 7.94
C GLU A 509 -19.75 17.23 7.63
N HIS A 510 -20.61 16.46 6.97
CA HIS A 510 -20.30 15.09 6.58
C HIS A 510 -19.57 15.07 5.24
N THR A 511 -18.34 14.56 5.24
CA THR A 511 -17.39 14.64 4.12
C THR A 511 -16.99 13.24 3.67
N MET A 512 -17.08 12.96 2.37
CA MET A 512 -16.48 11.77 1.78
C MET A 512 -15.10 12.13 1.21
N TRP A 513 -14.10 11.33 1.56
CA TRP A 513 -12.78 11.39 0.95
C TRP A 513 -12.57 10.15 0.08
N HIS A 514 -12.11 10.38 -1.15
CA HIS A 514 -11.76 9.39 -2.14
C HIS A 514 -10.26 9.53 -2.41
N ILE A 515 -9.45 8.65 -1.84
CA ILE A 515 -7.99 8.67 -1.97
C ILE A 515 -7.58 7.69 -3.06
N LEU A 516 -6.59 8.05 -3.88
CA LEU A 516 -6.06 7.26 -4.99
C LEU A 516 -4.53 7.24 -4.89
N GLY A 517 -3.90 6.17 -5.40
CA GLY A 517 -2.45 6.06 -5.55
C GLY A 517 -2.05 5.68 -6.98
N LEU A 518 -0.91 6.17 -7.47
CA LEU A 518 -0.29 5.83 -8.77
C LEU A 518 1.23 5.99 -8.66
N GLY A 519 2.01 5.14 -9.35
CA GLY A 519 3.46 5.26 -9.45
C GLY A 519 4.21 3.93 -9.29
N THR A 520 5.32 3.94 -8.57
CA THR A 520 6.24 2.80 -8.39
C THR A 520 6.11 2.20 -6.98
N GLU A 521 6.95 1.24 -6.63
CA GLU A 521 7.09 0.67 -5.29
C GLU A 521 7.40 1.71 -4.20
N VAL A 522 7.92 2.90 -4.55
CA VAL A 522 8.10 4.00 -3.56
C VAL A 522 6.78 4.65 -3.12
N ASP A 523 5.67 4.42 -3.83
CA ASP A 523 4.38 5.07 -3.58
C ASP A 523 3.58 4.42 -2.42
N ILE A 524 4.20 4.27 -1.25
CA ILE A 524 3.57 3.80 0.01
C ILE A 524 3.03 4.98 0.82
N HIS A 525 1.85 5.47 0.45
CA HIS A 525 1.33 6.73 1.01
C HIS A 525 0.56 6.54 2.32
N GLY A 526 1.19 6.86 3.45
CA GLY A 526 0.59 6.93 4.79
C GLY A 526 -0.20 8.22 5.03
N VAL A 527 -1.41 8.34 4.45
CA VAL A 527 -2.21 9.57 4.42
C VAL A 527 -2.89 9.86 5.78
N TYR A 528 -2.28 10.73 6.59
CA TYR A 528 -2.75 11.16 7.91
C TYR A 528 -3.61 12.44 7.88
N PHE A 529 -4.75 12.44 8.58
CA PHE A 529 -5.65 13.60 8.74
C PHE A 529 -5.53 14.24 10.13
N GLU A 530 -4.59 15.17 10.32
CA GLU A 530 -4.31 15.77 11.64
C GLU A 530 -5.56 16.31 12.36
N GLY A 531 -5.70 15.99 13.65
CA GLY A 531 -6.80 16.43 14.50
C GLY A 531 -8.13 15.69 14.30
N ASN A 532 -8.27 14.91 13.22
CA ASN A 532 -9.51 14.30 12.78
C ASN A 532 -9.42 12.76 12.82
N THR A 533 -10.57 12.09 12.78
CA THR A 533 -10.66 10.64 12.53
C THR A 533 -11.78 10.43 11.53
N PHE A 534 -11.60 9.47 10.64
CA PHE A 534 -12.57 9.03 9.66
C PHE A 534 -13.06 7.61 10.00
N GLN A 535 -14.16 7.23 9.37
CA GLN A 535 -14.68 5.88 9.39
C GLN A 535 -14.41 5.16 8.07
N ARG A 536 -13.87 3.95 8.21
CA ARG A 536 -13.68 2.97 7.15
C ARG A 536 -14.25 1.66 7.67
N ASP A 537 -15.17 1.06 6.92
CA ASP A 537 -15.71 -0.29 7.19
C ASP A 537 -16.29 -0.49 8.62
N GLY A 538 -16.77 0.59 9.23
CA GLY A 538 -17.31 0.62 10.60
C GLY A 538 -16.27 0.66 11.73
N MET A 539 -14.99 0.87 11.39
CA MET A 539 -13.89 1.17 12.29
C MET A 539 -13.54 2.67 12.30
N ASN A 540 -12.96 3.17 13.39
CA ASN A 540 -12.40 4.52 13.46
C ASN A 540 -10.87 4.49 13.21
N ARG A 541 -10.36 5.29 12.27
CA ARG A 541 -8.92 5.49 11.98
C ARG A 541 -8.65 6.96 11.65
N ASP A 542 -7.39 7.34 11.51
CA ASP A 542 -6.93 8.70 11.17
C ASP A 542 -5.81 8.75 10.13
N THR A 543 -5.08 7.64 9.94
CA THR A 543 -4.18 7.40 8.82
C THR A 543 -4.69 6.24 7.97
N LEU A 544 -4.53 6.33 6.65
CA LEU A 544 -4.81 5.24 5.70
C LEU A 544 -3.63 5.07 4.73
N SER A 545 -3.36 3.82 4.35
CA SER A 545 -2.38 3.48 3.30
C SER A 545 -3.05 3.46 1.93
N VAL A 546 -2.35 3.93 0.90
CA VAL A 546 -2.72 3.78 -0.52
C VAL A 546 -1.46 3.53 -1.35
N PHE A 547 -1.60 2.72 -2.40
CA PHE A 547 -0.53 2.16 -3.24
C PHE A 547 -0.84 2.35 -4.74
N PRO A 548 0.09 2.12 -5.69
CA PRO A 548 -0.15 2.27 -7.13
C PRO A 548 -1.43 1.58 -7.62
N HIS A 549 -2.23 2.31 -8.40
CA HIS A 549 -3.53 1.91 -8.94
C HIS A 549 -4.62 1.51 -7.94
N THR A 550 -4.41 1.69 -6.63
CA THR A 550 -5.43 1.45 -5.60
C THR A 550 -6.25 2.70 -5.30
N THR A 551 -7.46 2.52 -4.75
CA THR A 551 -8.23 3.64 -4.19
C THR A 551 -8.91 3.25 -2.88
N VAL A 552 -9.12 4.23 -1.99
CA VAL A 552 -9.75 4.05 -0.68
C VAL A 552 -10.83 5.13 -0.50
N THR A 553 -12.04 4.72 -0.09
CA THR A 553 -13.13 5.67 0.22
C THR A 553 -13.41 5.67 1.72
N VAL A 554 -13.31 6.84 2.37
CA VAL A 554 -13.53 6.99 3.82
C VAL A 554 -14.51 8.13 4.14
N SER A 555 -15.19 8.00 5.28
CA SER A 555 -16.28 8.89 5.71
C SER A 555 -15.86 9.71 6.92
N MET A 556 -15.80 11.03 6.81
CA MET A 556 -15.32 11.93 7.87
C MET A 556 -16.41 12.92 8.33
N THR A 557 -16.32 13.38 9.57
CA THR A 557 -17.09 14.52 10.08
C THR A 557 -16.18 15.36 10.99
N PRO A 558 -15.72 16.55 10.56
CA PRO A 558 -14.83 17.38 11.38
C PRO A 558 -15.59 17.93 12.60
N ASP A 559 -15.20 17.56 13.82
CA ASP A 559 -15.89 17.94 15.08
C ASP A 559 -15.02 18.79 16.03
N ASN A 560 -13.92 19.30 15.47
CA ASN A 560 -12.60 19.48 16.04
C ASN A 560 -12.53 19.89 17.54
N ASN A 561 -12.51 18.91 18.47
CA ASN A 561 -12.36 19.07 19.94
C ASN A 561 -11.51 17.93 20.59
N GLY A 562 -10.77 18.18 21.70
CA GLY A 562 -9.38 17.65 21.90
C GLY A 562 -9.03 16.43 22.82
N PRO A 563 -8.58 15.24 22.30
CA PRO A 563 -8.13 13.94 22.94
C PRO A 563 -6.57 13.79 23.17
N ILE A 564 -5.77 12.75 23.62
CA ILE A 564 -5.74 11.54 24.55
C ILE A 564 -4.26 11.17 24.97
N ILE A 565 -4.00 10.51 26.14
CA ILE A 565 -3.16 9.27 26.29
C ILE A 565 -3.85 8.25 27.24
N ARG A 566 -4.06 6.98 26.81
CA ARG A 566 -4.69 5.83 27.52
C ARG A 566 -5.99 6.10 28.32
N ALA A 567 -7.15 5.95 27.68
CA ALA A 567 -8.45 6.03 28.37
C ALA A 567 -9.63 5.25 27.77
N GLU A 568 -10.72 5.24 28.53
CA GLU A 568 -12.06 4.90 28.06
C GLU A 568 -12.75 6.11 27.41
N VAL A 569 -13.66 5.85 26.47
CA VAL A 569 -14.48 6.89 25.81
C VAL A 569 -15.22 7.78 26.83
N GLY A 570 -15.00 9.09 26.74
CA GLY A 570 -15.56 10.13 27.59
C GLY A 570 -14.70 10.58 28.78
N GLU A 571 -13.50 10.02 28.98
CA GLU A 571 -12.58 10.47 30.04
C GLU A 571 -11.71 11.67 29.60
N ARG A 572 -11.16 12.40 30.59
CA ARG A 572 -10.15 13.45 30.41
C ARG A 572 -8.86 13.09 31.12
N ILE A 573 -7.75 13.25 30.41
CA ILE A 573 -6.37 13.01 30.82
C ILE A 573 -5.62 14.33 30.95
N GLN A 574 -4.64 14.32 31.85
CA GLN A 574 -3.58 15.32 31.94
C GLN A 574 -2.25 14.58 31.83
N VAL A 575 -1.46 14.87 30.79
CA VAL A 575 -0.07 14.39 30.71
C VAL A 575 0.85 15.53 31.10
N VAL A 576 1.46 15.34 32.27
CA VAL A 576 2.50 16.22 32.80
C VAL A 576 3.82 15.81 32.14
N PHE A 577 4.05 16.35 30.94
CA PHE A 577 5.29 16.15 30.20
C PHE A 577 6.38 17.02 30.82
N LYS A 578 7.55 16.43 31.07
CA LYS A 578 8.75 17.19 31.45
C LYS A 578 9.86 16.84 30.45
N ASN A 579 10.34 17.84 29.72
CA ASN A 579 11.51 17.64 28.89
C ASN A 579 12.76 17.49 29.78
N LYS A 580 13.55 16.44 29.52
CA LYS A 580 14.82 16.14 30.20
C LYS A 580 16.00 16.02 29.22
N ALA A 581 15.75 16.15 27.92
CA ALA A 581 16.77 16.08 26.89
C ALA A 581 17.53 17.41 26.73
N SER A 582 18.51 17.42 25.82
CA SER A 582 19.30 18.58 25.41
C SER A 582 18.58 19.51 24.44
N ARG A 583 17.57 19.03 23.71
CA ARG A 583 16.83 19.75 22.65
C ARG A 583 15.36 20.00 23.03
N PRO A 584 14.65 20.96 22.39
CA PRO A 584 13.21 21.16 22.59
C PRO A 584 12.41 20.01 21.98
N TYR A 585 11.50 19.40 22.76
CA TYR A 585 10.64 18.31 22.32
C TYR A 585 9.20 18.54 22.77
N SER A 586 8.25 17.80 22.20
CA SER A 586 6.81 17.91 22.50
C SER A 586 6.17 16.54 22.74
N ILE A 587 4.84 16.49 22.85
CA ILE A 587 4.08 15.24 22.75
C ILE A 587 2.70 15.50 22.13
N HIS A 588 2.39 14.75 21.08
CA HIS A 588 1.14 14.72 20.31
C HIS A 588 0.79 13.25 20.00
N ALA A 589 -0.41 12.96 19.46
CA ALA A 589 -0.76 11.59 19.09
C ALA A 589 -1.83 11.48 17.98
N HIS A 590 -1.77 10.35 17.28
CA HIS A 590 -2.79 9.88 16.36
C HIS A 590 -4.13 9.64 17.09
N GLY A 591 -5.23 9.97 16.42
CA GLY A 591 -6.60 9.98 16.94
C GLY A 591 -6.93 11.19 17.81
N VAL A 592 -6.01 12.17 17.95
CA VAL A 592 -6.07 13.21 18.99
C VAL A 592 -5.97 14.67 18.50
N LYS A 593 -6.07 15.62 19.45
CA LYS A 593 -6.00 17.08 19.29
C LYS A 593 -5.61 17.71 20.62
N THR A 594 -4.69 18.65 20.55
CA THR A 594 -4.20 19.43 21.69
C THR A 594 -5.13 20.58 22.10
N SER A 595 -4.98 21.07 23.34
CA SER A 595 -5.62 22.33 23.79
C SER A 595 -4.88 23.59 23.35
N LYS A 596 -3.65 23.42 22.85
CA LYS A 596 -2.79 24.39 22.18
C LYS A 596 -1.80 23.58 21.33
N THR A 597 -1.62 23.94 20.06
CA THR A 597 -0.43 23.53 19.32
C THR A 597 0.78 24.24 19.93
N HIS A 598 1.77 23.47 20.37
CA HIS A 598 3.02 23.97 20.92
C HIS A 598 4.14 23.74 19.90
N GLN A 599 4.00 24.36 18.71
CA GLN A 599 4.92 24.20 17.57
C GLN A 599 6.39 24.48 17.95
N ASN A 600 6.63 25.47 18.81
CA ASN A 600 7.98 25.82 19.31
C ASN A 600 8.57 24.83 20.33
N GLY A 601 7.94 23.67 20.56
CA GLY A 601 8.35 22.65 21.53
C GLY A 601 8.25 23.08 23.00
N LEU A 602 8.67 22.17 23.89
CA LEU A 602 8.95 22.44 25.31
C LEU A 602 10.46 22.42 25.53
N GLN A 603 11.00 23.49 26.10
CA GLN A 603 12.45 23.68 26.24
C GLN A 603 13.09 22.70 27.25
N PRO A 604 14.40 22.40 27.12
CA PRO A 604 15.15 21.55 28.05
C PRO A 604 14.94 21.91 29.52
N GLY A 605 14.48 20.93 30.31
CA GLY A 605 14.27 21.09 31.75
C GLY A 605 12.91 21.69 32.17
N ASP A 606 12.10 22.21 31.24
CA ASP A 606 10.76 22.73 31.51
C ASP A 606 9.71 21.60 31.64
N MET A 607 8.54 21.95 32.17
CA MET A 607 7.40 21.06 32.39
C MET A 607 6.10 21.71 31.91
N LEU A 608 5.31 20.97 31.12
CA LEU A 608 4.01 21.39 30.60
C LEU A 608 2.97 20.31 30.86
N THR A 609 1.75 20.72 31.22
CA THR A 609 0.61 19.80 31.34
C THR A 609 -0.25 19.88 30.10
N TYR A 610 -0.11 18.87 29.23
CA TYR A 610 -1.00 18.64 28.09
C TYR A 610 -2.36 18.15 28.61
N SER A 611 -3.45 18.66 28.03
CA SER A 611 -4.83 18.37 28.46
C SER A 611 -5.64 17.80 27.32
N TRP A 612 -6.25 16.65 27.55
CA TRP A 612 -6.70 15.72 26.53
C TRP A 612 -8.01 15.01 26.94
N ILE A 613 -9.01 14.84 26.04
CA ILE A 613 -10.41 14.41 26.30
C ILE A 613 -10.87 13.40 25.22
N ILE A 614 -11.27 12.16 25.55
CA ILE A 614 -11.72 11.18 24.53
C ILE A 614 -13.17 11.42 24.06
N PRO A 615 -13.44 11.78 22.78
CA PRO A 615 -14.74 11.70 22.14
C PRO A 615 -14.98 10.28 21.59
N THR A 616 -16.24 9.98 21.28
CA THR A 616 -16.64 8.67 20.76
C THR A 616 -15.91 8.26 19.46
N ARG A 617 -15.50 9.23 18.62
CA ARG A 617 -14.80 8.97 17.34
C ARG A 617 -13.31 8.62 17.47
N SER A 618 -12.72 8.78 18.67
CA SER A 618 -11.32 8.45 18.94
C SER A 618 -11.17 7.19 19.79
N GLY A 619 -12.27 6.47 20.02
CA GLY A 619 -12.24 5.11 20.56
C GLY A 619 -12.85 4.11 19.57
N PRO A 620 -12.97 2.83 19.95
CA PRO A 620 -13.48 1.79 19.06
C PRO A 620 -14.85 2.14 18.46
N GLY A 621 -14.94 2.10 17.13
CA GLY A 621 -16.19 2.19 16.36
C GLY A 621 -17.10 0.98 16.58
N PRO A 622 -18.19 0.82 15.82
CA PRO A 622 -19.06 -0.35 15.92
C PRO A 622 -18.35 -1.70 15.74
N ASN A 623 -17.43 -1.82 14.78
CA ASN A 623 -16.86 -3.11 14.36
C ASN A 623 -15.48 -3.42 14.99
N ASP A 624 -14.78 -2.39 15.48
CA ASP A 624 -13.46 -2.49 16.14
C ASP A 624 -13.42 -3.49 17.34
N PRO A 625 -12.24 -3.96 17.75
CA PRO A 625 -12.05 -4.68 19.02
C PRO A 625 -12.33 -3.79 20.26
N ASN A 626 -12.33 -4.37 21.46
CA ASN A 626 -12.73 -3.65 22.69
C ASN A 626 -11.79 -2.51 23.11
N CYS A 627 -10.55 -2.53 22.61
CA CYS A 627 -9.66 -1.39 22.59
C CYS A 627 -8.94 -1.35 21.24
N ILE A 628 -8.63 -0.14 20.75
CA ILE A 628 -7.81 0.11 19.56
C ILE A 628 -6.51 0.82 19.97
N THR A 629 -5.53 0.85 19.07
CA THR A 629 -4.25 1.54 19.28
C THR A 629 -4.05 2.69 18.29
N TYR A 630 -3.24 3.65 18.70
CA TYR A 630 -2.73 4.79 17.93
C TYR A 630 -1.27 5.04 18.37
N ALA A 631 -0.45 5.75 17.58
CA ALA A 631 0.89 6.18 18.01
C ALA A 631 0.88 7.60 18.61
N TYR A 632 1.57 7.81 19.73
CA TYR A 632 1.99 9.12 20.22
C TYR A 632 3.47 9.38 19.91
N TYR A 633 3.81 10.63 19.62
CA TYR A 633 5.11 11.06 19.11
C TYR A 633 5.39 12.54 19.44
N SER A 634 6.56 13.09 19.11
CA SER A 634 6.81 14.54 19.18
C SER A 634 6.63 15.21 17.82
N SER A 635 5.94 16.35 17.82
CA SER A 635 5.65 17.18 16.64
C SER A 635 6.46 18.50 16.67
N VAL A 636 7.76 18.44 16.98
CA VAL A 636 8.66 19.60 16.80
C VAL A 636 9.39 19.45 15.46
N SER A 637 10.04 18.31 15.26
CA SER A 637 10.51 17.84 13.97
C SER A 637 10.04 16.40 13.78
N LEU A 638 9.06 16.17 12.90
CA LEU A 638 8.33 14.89 12.86
C LEU A 638 9.25 13.69 12.64
N VAL A 639 10.20 13.83 11.70
CA VAL A 639 11.11 12.76 11.29
C VAL A 639 12.26 12.63 12.29
N GLU A 640 13.00 13.72 12.56
CA GLU A 640 14.14 13.68 13.48
C GLU A 640 13.73 13.24 14.91
N ASP A 641 12.60 13.73 15.43
CA ASP A 641 12.13 13.37 16.77
C ASP A 641 11.72 11.88 16.85
N LEU A 642 11.12 11.34 15.79
CA LEU A 642 10.68 9.95 15.69
C LEU A 642 11.89 9.00 15.62
N MET A 643 12.84 9.27 14.73
CA MET A 643 14.07 8.48 14.59
C MET A 643 14.97 8.60 15.83
N SER A 644 14.97 9.76 16.51
CA SER A 644 15.54 9.93 17.86
C SER A 644 14.80 9.15 18.98
N GLY A 645 13.81 8.33 18.63
CA GLY A 645 13.14 7.37 19.52
C GLY A 645 11.92 7.89 20.29
N LEU A 646 11.36 9.06 19.96
CA LEU A 646 10.21 9.63 20.68
C LEU A 646 8.86 9.11 20.17
N VAL A 647 8.56 7.84 20.48
CA VAL A 647 7.34 7.14 20.05
C VAL A 647 6.71 6.29 21.17
N GLY A 648 5.40 6.02 21.11
CA GLY A 648 4.78 4.96 21.91
C GLY A 648 3.27 4.74 21.72
N PRO A 649 2.69 3.68 22.31
CA PRO A 649 1.32 3.25 22.07
C PRO A 649 0.26 3.98 22.93
N LEU A 650 -0.68 4.63 22.26
CA LEU A 650 -1.94 5.14 22.80
C LEU A 650 -3.05 4.08 22.59
N ILE A 651 -3.39 3.36 23.66
CA ILE A 651 -4.52 2.41 23.65
C ILE A 651 -5.81 3.13 24.10
N VAL A 652 -6.88 3.02 23.32
CA VAL A 652 -8.20 3.58 23.64
C VAL A 652 -9.25 2.48 23.73
N CYS A 653 -10.02 2.47 24.81
CA CYS A 653 -10.96 1.39 25.12
C CYS A 653 -12.43 1.83 25.10
N ARG A 654 -13.31 0.86 24.83
CA ARG A 654 -14.74 0.98 25.14
C ARG A 654 -14.94 1.19 26.65
N LYS A 655 -16.06 1.82 27.01
CA LYS A 655 -16.38 2.17 28.39
C LYS A 655 -16.67 0.94 29.25
N ASN A 656 -16.11 0.93 30.45
CA ASN A 656 -16.04 -0.15 31.43
C ASN A 656 -15.13 -1.34 31.05
N THR A 657 -14.36 -1.31 29.95
CA THR A 657 -13.41 -2.38 29.63
C THR A 657 -12.23 -2.42 30.61
N LEU A 658 -11.80 -1.27 31.14
CA LEU A 658 -10.61 -1.17 32.00
C LEU A 658 -10.94 -1.35 33.49
N ASN A 659 -10.04 -2.01 34.21
CA ASN A 659 -10.09 -2.14 35.67
C ASN A 659 -9.43 -0.94 36.38
N THR A 660 -9.47 -0.92 37.72
CA THR A 660 -8.91 0.17 38.55
C THR A 660 -7.43 0.43 38.31
N ASN A 661 -6.70 -0.55 37.80
CA ASN A 661 -5.27 -0.50 37.52
C ASN A 661 -4.99 -0.24 36.03
N ARG A 662 -6.01 0.18 35.27
CA ARG A 662 -5.96 0.52 33.83
C ARG A 662 -5.47 -0.61 32.93
N ARG A 663 -5.67 -1.86 33.36
CA ARG A 663 -5.57 -3.06 32.51
C ARG A 663 -6.96 -3.50 32.07
N ARG A 664 -7.03 -4.23 30.96
CA ARG A 664 -8.27 -4.84 30.46
C ARG A 664 -8.82 -5.93 31.40
N LYS A 665 -10.07 -6.34 31.16
CA LYS A 665 -10.82 -7.35 31.95
C LYS A 665 -11.24 -8.58 31.14
N ASP A 666 -11.13 -8.47 29.83
CA ASP A 666 -11.71 -9.36 28.81
C ASP A 666 -10.67 -10.27 28.13
N ILE A 667 -9.39 -10.05 28.45
CA ILE A 667 -8.21 -10.78 27.95
C ILE A 667 -7.22 -11.02 29.10
N ASP A 668 -6.31 -11.98 28.92
CA ASP A 668 -5.32 -12.40 29.92
C ASP A 668 -3.97 -11.66 29.78
N LYS A 669 -3.55 -11.35 28.53
CA LYS A 669 -2.34 -10.57 28.21
C LYS A 669 -2.62 -9.52 27.14
N GLU A 670 -1.90 -8.40 27.20
CA GLU A 670 -1.84 -7.41 26.12
C GLU A 670 -0.39 -7.03 25.81
N PHE A 671 -0.05 -6.95 24.52
CA PHE A 671 1.28 -6.64 24.02
C PHE A 671 1.20 -5.49 23.00
N ALA A 672 2.27 -4.71 22.86
CA ALA A 672 2.38 -3.69 21.83
C ALA A 672 3.70 -3.87 21.09
N LEU A 673 3.65 -3.85 19.76
CA LEU A 673 4.79 -4.03 18.87
C LEU A 673 4.80 -2.87 17.88
N LEU A 674 5.80 -2.00 18.00
CA LEU A 674 6.25 -1.13 16.92
C LEU A 674 7.19 -1.93 16.01
N PHE A 675 6.90 -1.95 14.72
CA PHE A 675 7.84 -2.27 13.67
C PHE A 675 8.25 -0.95 13.01
N MET A 676 9.56 -0.71 12.90
CA MET A 676 10.16 0.48 12.30
C MET A 676 11.66 0.23 12.06
N VAL A 677 12.19 0.74 10.96
CA VAL A 677 13.61 0.96 10.70
C VAL A 677 14.00 2.27 11.38
N PHE A 678 14.76 2.17 12.48
CA PHE A 678 15.23 3.37 13.17
C PHE A 678 16.46 3.89 12.45
N ASP A 679 16.27 4.81 11.51
CA ASP A 679 17.36 5.46 10.80
C ASP A 679 18.06 6.50 11.69
N GLU A 680 19.17 6.10 12.32
CA GLU A 680 19.98 7.01 13.16
C GLU A 680 20.76 8.05 12.33
N ASN A 681 20.76 8.02 11.00
CA ASN A 681 21.29 9.13 10.18
C ASN A 681 20.40 10.39 10.31
N MET A 682 19.09 10.21 10.43
CA MET A 682 18.12 11.29 10.70
C MET A 682 17.98 11.63 12.19
N SER A 683 18.78 11.02 13.07
CA SER A 683 18.73 11.23 14.52
C SER A 683 19.40 12.55 14.93
N HIS A 684 18.74 13.29 15.84
CA HIS A 684 19.30 14.46 16.52
C HIS A 684 20.62 14.17 17.25
N TYR A 685 20.94 12.90 17.47
CA TYR A 685 22.08 12.38 18.22
C TYR A 685 23.21 11.80 17.35
N LEU A 686 23.07 11.70 16.01
CA LEU A 686 24.11 11.19 15.10
C LEU A 686 25.49 11.81 15.38
N ASP A 687 25.49 13.14 15.55
CA ASP A 687 26.66 13.96 15.79
C ASP A 687 27.33 13.71 17.17
N GLU A 688 26.58 13.22 18.15
CA GLU A 688 27.08 12.79 19.46
C GLU A 688 27.51 11.32 19.42
N ASN A 689 26.79 10.48 18.66
CA ASN A 689 27.08 9.06 18.43
C ASN A 689 28.42 8.87 17.71
N ILE A 690 28.64 9.53 16.56
CA ILE A 690 29.92 9.47 15.81
C ILE A 690 31.11 9.86 16.71
N LYS A 691 30.98 10.96 17.46
CA LYS A 691 32.04 11.42 18.40
C LYS A 691 32.29 10.39 19.52
N THR A 692 31.26 9.72 20.01
CA THR A 692 31.33 8.81 21.17
C THR A 692 31.82 7.41 20.78
N TYR A 693 31.37 6.87 19.65
CA TYR A 693 31.62 5.48 19.25
C TYR A 693 32.76 5.33 18.24
N LEU A 694 32.91 6.26 17.29
CA LEU A 694 34.00 6.25 16.30
C LEU A 694 35.23 7.06 16.77
N ASN A 695 35.07 7.94 17.77
CA ASN A 695 36.16 8.77 18.33
C ASN A 695 36.92 9.54 17.23
N THR A 696 36.18 10.04 16.23
CA THR A 696 36.71 10.73 15.04
C THR A 696 36.33 12.21 15.03
N ASP A 697 36.91 12.95 14.10
CA ASP A 697 36.69 14.38 13.89
C ASP A 697 35.60 14.60 12.83
N LEU A 698 34.50 15.25 13.20
CA LEU A 698 33.34 15.41 12.32
C LEU A 698 33.61 16.23 11.07
N GLU A 699 34.57 17.16 11.10
CA GLU A 699 34.95 17.93 9.91
C GLU A 699 35.70 17.07 8.86
N LYS A 700 35.92 15.79 9.13
CA LYS A 700 36.68 14.84 8.29
C LYS A 700 36.02 13.47 8.17
N PHE A 701 34.84 13.29 8.74
CA PHE A 701 34.09 12.04 8.68
C PHE A 701 32.98 12.19 7.66
N ASP A 702 33.00 11.33 6.65
CA ASP A 702 31.94 11.29 5.65
C ASP A 702 30.71 10.60 6.23
N LYS A 703 29.59 11.32 6.28
CA LYS A 703 28.31 10.82 6.77
C LYS A 703 27.42 10.30 5.64
N TYR A 704 27.81 10.56 4.39
CA TYR A 704 27.06 10.22 3.18
C TYR A 704 27.68 9.03 2.44
N ASN A 705 28.68 8.36 3.05
CA ASN A 705 29.14 7.05 2.62
C ASN A 705 28.05 6.00 2.93
N GLU A 706 27.63 5.28 1.90
CA GLU A 706 26.54 4.30 1.94
C GLU A 706 26.74 3.24 3.03
N ASP A 707 27.94 2.66 3.17
CA ASP A 707 28.25 1.68 4.26
C ASP A 707 27.91 2.24 5.64
N PHE A 708 28.25 3.51 5.88
CA PHE A 708 27.97 4.16 7.15
C PHE A 708 26.48 4.44 7.32
N MET A 709 25.81 4.93 6.27
CA MET A 709 24.37 5.18 6.30
C MET A 709 23.60 3.89 6.58
N GLU A 710 23.92 2.80 5.90
CA GLU A 710 23.29 1.49 6.11
C GLU A 710 23.59 0.94 7.51
N SER A 711 24.82 1.12 8.01
CA SER A 711 25.17 0.72 9.39
C SER A 711 24.36 1.41 10.51
N ASN A 712 23.61 2.47 10.17
CA ASN A 712 22.72 3.21 11.07
C ASN A 712 21.22 2.94 10.81
N LYS A 713 20.83 2.13 9.81
CA LYS A 713 19.43 1.70 9.59
C LYS A 713 19.08 0.54 10.53
N MET A 714 18.52 0.84 11.70
CA MET A 714 18.34 -0.15 12.75
C MET A 714 16.96 -0.83 12.68
N HIS A 715 16.83 -1.83 11.78
CA HIS A 715 15.66 -2.65 11.47
C HIS A 715 15.08 -3.44 12.68
N GLY A 716 14.24 -2.80 13.54
CA GLY A 716 13.99 -3.30 14.90
C GLY A 716 12.55 -3.36 15.39
N ILE A 717 12.18 -4.47 16.03
CA ILE A 717 10.89 -4.60 16.73
C ILE A 717 10.99 -3.95 18.11
N ASN A 718 10.21 -2.89 18.37
CA ASN A 718 10.34 -2.01 19.54
C ASN A 718 11.79 -1.50 19.74
N GLY A 719 12.51 -1.23 18.64
CA GLY A 719 13.91 -0.80 18.66
C GLY A 719 14.86 -1.88 19.19
N LYS A 720 14.59 -3.16 18.90
CA LYS A 720 15.44 -4.32 19.27
C LYS A 720 15.55 -5.26 18.06
N LEU A 721 16.77 -5.72 17.81
CA LEU A 721 17.15 -6.57 16.68
C LEU A 721 17.58 -7.97 17.19
N TYR A 722 17.62 -8.97 16.31
CA TYR A 722 18.16 -10.32 16.53
C TYR A 722 17.67 -10.94 17.86
N ALA A 723 16.35 -11.00 18.03
CA ALA A 723 15.66 -11.52 19.20
C ALA A 723 16.00 -10.90 20.58
N ASN A 724 16.59 -9.70 20.62
CA ASN A 724 16.83 -8.96 21.87
C ASN A 724 15.56 -8.32 22.49
N LEU A 725 14.41 -8.38 21.81
CA LEU A 725 13.11 -8.11 22.45
C LEU A 725 12.69 -9.31 23.31
N HIS A 726 12.25 -9.07 24.54
CA HIS A 726 11.98 -10.10 25.54
C HIS A 726 10.67 -9.82 26.31
N GLY A 727 10.09 -10.87 26.90
CA GLY A 727 8.91 -10.77 27.78
C GLY A 727 7.56 -11.02 27.11
N LEU A 728 7.56 -11.44 25.85
CA LEU A 728 6.38 -11.87 25.08
C LEU A 728 5.89 -13.25 25.55
N ASN A 729 5.52 -13.35 26.82
CA ASN A 729 5.24 -14.62 27.50
C ASN A 729 3.74 -14.77 27.80
N MET A 730 3.15 -15.90 27.42
CA MET A 730 1.75 -16.27 27.64
C MET A 730 1.62 -17.74 28.04
N THR A 731 0.41 -18.16 28.41
CA THR A 731 0.08 -19.54 28.77
C THR A 731 -0.89 -20.13 27.76
N GLU A 732 -0.84 -21.42 27.55
CA GLU A 732 -1.75 -22.19 26.67
C GLU A 732 -3.23 -21.92 27.03
N ASN A 733 -4.03 -21.53 26.03
CA ASN A 733 -5.39 -20.98 26.12
C ASN A 733 -5.53 -19.60 26.79
N ASP A 734 -4.47 -18.82 27.02
CA ASP A 734 -4.59 -17.39 27.34
C ASP A 734 -5.19 -16.66 26.13
N LYS A 735 -6.12 -15.73 26.38
CA LYS A 735 -6.54 -14.74 25.38
C LYS A 735 -5.56 -13.58 25.38
N THR A 736 -4.95 -13.33 24.23
CA THR A 736 -3.93 -12.30 24.07
C THR A 736 -4.36 -11.30 23.00
N GLU A 737 -4.05 -10.03 23.21
CA GLU A 737 -4.30 -8.98 22.23
C GLU A 737 -3.00 -8.26 21.92
N TRP A 738 -2.72 -8.07 20.63
CA TRP A 738 -1.50 -7.43 20.16
C TRP A 738 -1.88 -6.13 19.44
N TYR A 739 -1.34 -5.03 19.93
CA TYR A 739 -1.41 -3.71 19.31
C TYR A 739 -0.22 -3.58 18.34
N LEU A 740 -0.49 -3.70 17.04
CA LEU A 740 0.51 -3.60 15.98
C LEU A 740 0.58 -2.16 15.46
N ILE A 741 1.79 -1.65 15.28
CA ILE A 741 2.09 -0.27 14.88
C ILE A 741 3.21 -0.31 13.83
N GLY A 742 2.93 0.18 12.62
CA GLY A 742 3.95 0.56 11.62
C GLY A 742 4.10 2.07 11.55
N LEU A 743 5.33 2.55 11.48
CA LEU A 743 5.74 3.97 11.34
C LEU A 743 7.10 4.01 10.67
N GLY A 744 7.42 5.10 9.99
CA GLY A 744 8.73 5.33 9.37
C GLY A 744 8.60 5.86 7.94
N ASN A 745 9.44 5.40 7.01
CA ASN A 745 9.53 5.86 5.62
C ASN A 745 8.98 4.81 4.61
N GLU A 746 9.35 4.94 3.34
CA GLU A 746 8.99 4.03 2.24
C GLU A 746 9.52 2.59 2.40
N VAL A 747 10.61 2.32 3.13
CA VAL A 747 11.03 0.92 3.40
C VAL A 747 10.20 0.29 4.53
N ASP A 748 9.51 1.08 5.36
CA ASP A 748 8.73 0.62 6.54
C ASP A 748 7.39 -0.09 6.20
N MET A 749 7.41 -0.96 5.19
CA MET A 749 6.42 -2.02 5.03
C MET A 749 6.84 -3.25 5.85
N HIS A 750 5.94 -3.79 6.67
CA HIS A 750 6.25 -4.92 7.54
C HIS A 750 5.12 -5.93 7.59
N THR A 751 5.40 -7.15 7.11
CA THR A 751 4.43 -8.24 7.07
C THR A 751 4.65 -9.16 8.27
N VAL A 752 3.91 -8.88 9.35
CA VAL A 752 4.17 -9.44 10.68
C VAL A 752 3.67 -10.88 10.80
N HIS A 753 4.59 -11.85 10.76
CA HIS A 753 4.28 -13.27 10.89
C HIS A 753 4.41 -13.79 12.34
N PHE A 754 3.53 -14.72 12.73
CA PHE A 754 3.57 -15.42 14.02
C PHE A 754 3.66 -16.94 13.83
N HIS A 755 4.83 -17.54 14.14
CA HIS A 755 5.02 -18.98 13.95
C HIS A 755 4.05 -19.82 14.79
N ALA A 756 3.47 -20.85 14.17
CA ALA A 756 2.52 -21.83 14.73
C ALA A 756 1.19 -21.29 15.31
N GLN A 757 0.90 -19.99 15.20
CA GLN A 757 -0.34 -19.37 15.68
C GLN A 757 -1.05 -18.61 14.55
N SER A 758 -2.37 -18.75 14.44
CA SER A 758 -3.18 -17.78 13.69
C SER A 758 -3.88 -16.84 14.66
N PHE A 759 -4.20 -15.65 14.20
CA PHE A 759 -4.99 -14.65 14.92
C PHE A 759 -6.27 -14.32 14.17
N ILE A 760 -7.16 -13.61 14.85
CA ILE A 760 -8.32 -12.94 14.26
C ILE A 760 -8.03 -11.44 14.26
N TYR A 761 -8.23 -10.81 13.11
CA TYR A 761 -8.33 -9.35 13.02
C TYR A 761 -9.74 -8.94 12.66
N ARG A 762 -10.04 -7.64 12.78
CA ARG A 762 -11.35 -7.07 12.42
C ARG A 762 -11.21 -5.99 11.36
N THR A 763 -12.18 -5.97 10.46
CA THR A 763 -12.50 -4.87 9.54
C THR A 763 -13.97 -4.50 9.75
N ASP A 764 -14.86 -4.85 8.82
CA ASP A 764 -16.30 -4.91 9.06
C ASP A 764 -16.69 -6.21 9.79
N HIS A 765 -16.02 -7.31 9.45
CA HIS A 765 -16.19 -8.64 10.04
C HIS A 765 -14.88 -9.15 10.71
N SER A 766 -14.93 -10.35 11.26
CA SER A 766 -13.76 -11.07 11.78
C SER A 766 -13.13 -11.93 10.69
N HIS A 767 -11.83 -11.76 10.46
CA HIS A 767 -11.05 -12.48 9.45
C HIS A 767 -9.87 -13.20 10.10
N ARG A 768 -9.47 -14.35 9.55
CA ARG A 768 -8.28 -15.10 10.02
C ARG A 768 -7.05 -14.83 9.17
N ALA A 769 -5.92 -14.62 9.83
CA ALA A 769 -4.59 -14.61 9.21
C ALA A 769 -3.52 -15.07 10.23
N ASP A 770 -2.30 -15.28 9.74
CA ASP A 770 -1.06 -15.51 10.51
C ASP A 770 0.09 -14.55 10.10
N VAL A 771 -0.14 -13.75 9.04
CA VAL A 771 0.65 -12.57 8.63
C VAL A 771 -0.28 -11.35 8.63
N TYR A 772 0.20 -10.18 9.06
CA TYR A 772 -0.53 -8.91 8.94
C TYR A 772 0.35 -7.80 8.36
N ASP A 773 -0.14 -7.14 7.32
CA ASP A 773 0.59 -6.09 6.60
C ASP A 773 0.52 -4.74 7.36
N LEU A 774 1.69 -4.17 7.68
CA LEU A 774 1.86 -2.83 8.26
C LEU A 774 2.60 -1.92 7.29
N PHE A 775 2.26 -0.63 7.33
CA PHE A 775 2.87 0.46 6.57
C PHE A 775 2.95 1.70 7.48
N PRO A 776 3.63 2.79 7.11
CA PRO A 776 3.68 4.02 7.91
C PRO A 776 2.29 4.52 8.33
N GLY A 777 2.07 4.63 9.65
CA GLY A 777 0.81 5.04 10.26
C GLY A 777 -0.25 3.93 10.36
N THR A 778 0.09 2.68 10.06
CA THR A 778 -0.84 1.54 10.23
C THR A 778 -0.93 1.14 11.69
N PHE A 779 -2.11 1.36 12.27
CA PHE A 779 -2.42 0.94 13.63
C PHE A 779 -3.52 -0.12 13.59
N GLN A 780 -3.19 -1.35 13.99
CA GLN A 780 -4.14 -2.45 14.06
C GLN A 780 -4.10 -3.13 15.44
N THR A 781 -5.17 -3.84 15.77
CA THR A 781 -5.26 -4.66 16.96
C THR A 781 -5.77 -6.04 16.58
N ILE A 782 -5.05 -7.09 16.99
CA ILE A 782 -5.35 -8.48 16.64
C ILE A 782 -5.61 -9.35 17.89
N GLU A 783 -6.62 -10.21 17.80
CA GLU A 783 -7.05 -11.15 18.84
C GLU A 783 -6.43 -12.53 18.60
N MET A 784 -5.60 -13.00 19.52
CA MET A 784 -4.98 -14.32 19.48
C MET A 784 -5.44 -15.16 20.69
N THR A 785 -5.58 -16.47 20.50
CA THR A 785 -5.69 -17.43 21.61
C THR A 785 -4.45 -18.30 21.58
N ALA A 786 -3.66 -18.27 22.66
CA ALA A 786 -2.37 -18.94 22.72
C ALA A 786 -2.53 -20.46 22.55
N GLY A 787 -2.10 -20.99 21.41
CA GLY A 787 -2.23 -22.39 21.04
C GLY A 787 -1.09 -23.25 21.58
N SER A 788 -0.34 -23.87 20.66
CA SER A 788 0.68 -24.88 20.98
C SER A 788 1.77 -24.32 21.91
N PRO A 789 2.07 -24.99 23.06
CA PRO A 789 3.20 -24.63 23.91
C PRO A 789 4.55 -24.76 23.20
N GLY A 790 5.45 -23.80 23.41
CA GLY A 790 6.74 -23.71 22.74
C GLY A 790 7.36 -22.31 22.81
N GLN A 791 8.51 -22.15 22.17
CA GLN A 791 9.13 -20.85 21.87
C GLN A 791 9.09 -20.65 20.36
N TRP A 792 8.47 -19.56 19.93
CA TRP A 792 8.01 -19.35 18.55
C TRP A 792 8.59 -18.06 17.98
N LEU A 793 9.00 -18.09 16.72
CA LEU A 793 9.52 -16.92 16.00
C LEU A 793 8.38 -15.96 15.62
N LEU A 794 8.69 -14.67 15.66
CA LEU A 794 7.83 -13.56 15.28
C LEU A 794 8.73 -12.54 14.56
N HIS A 795 8.47 -12.33 13.27
CA HIS A 795 9.36 -11.56 12.39
C HIS A 795 8.55 -10.81 11.33
N CYS A 796 9.20 -9.85 10.67
CA CYS A 796 8.77 -9.34 9.37
C CYS A 796 9.06 -10.40 8.28
N HIS A 797 8.20 -10.57 7.27
CA HIS A 797 8.43 -11.51 6.14
C HIS A 797 8.99 -10.81 4.88
N VAL A 798 9.36 -9.54 4.98
CA VAL A 798 10.20 -8.85 3.98
C VAL A 798 11.65 -9.33 4.14
N THR A 799 12.30 -9.68 3.03
CA THR A 799 13.62 -10.33 3.02
C THR A 799 14.72 -9.57 3.77
N ASP A 800 14.97 -8.30 3.44
CA ASP A 800 16.06 -7.55 4.06
C ASP A 800 15.81 -7.39 5.56
N HIS A 801 14.59 -6.99 5.93
CA HIS A 801 14.14 -6.91 7.32
C HIS A 801 14.42 -8.19 8.13
N ILE A 802 14.40 -9.39 7.54
CA ILE A 802 14.82 -10.63 8.22
C ILE A 802 16.35 -10.63 8.43
N HIS A 803 17.12 -10.44 7.35
CA HIS A 803 18.59 -10.50 7.38
C HIS A 803 19.21 -9.39 8.25
N ALA A 804 18.64 -8.19 8.25
CA ALA A 804 18.99 -7.07 9.13
C ALA A 804 18.53 -7.26 10.59
N GLY A 805 17.67 -8.25 10.88
CA GLY A 805 17.40 -8.72 12.25
C GLY A 805 16.08 -8.27 12.88
N MET A 806 15.05 -7.93 12.10
CA MET A 806 13.71 -7.55 12.56
C MET A 806 12.88 -8.76 13.04
N GLU A 807 13.43 -9.49 14.01
CA GLU A 807 12.91 -10.77 14.54
C GLU A 807 12.94 -10.85 16.08
N THR A 808 12.02 -11.63 16.65
CA THR A 808 11.93 -11.92 18.08
C THR A 808 11.28 -13.26 18.40
N LEU A 809 11.41 -13.71 19.65
CA LEU A 809 10.85 -14.96 20.15
C LEU A 809 9.75 -14.66 21.19
N PHE A 810 8.58 -15.26 21.00
CA PHE A 810 7.53 -15.31 22.03
C PHE A 810 7.41 -16.71 22.63
N THR A 811 6.89 -16.81 23.85
CA THR A 811 6.82 -18.08 24.59
C THR A 811 5.40 -18.39 25.04
N VAL A 812 4.90 -19.57 24.65
CA VAL A 812 3.65 -20.15 25.15
C VAL A 812 4.00 -21.25 26.16
N HIS A 813 3.77 -20.98 27.44
CA HIS A 813 3.93 -21.96 28.51
C HIS A 813 2.72 -22.92 28.54
N SER A 814 2.95 -24.23 28.75
CA SER A 814 1.82 -25.18 28.85
C SER A 814 0.99 -24.97 30.13
N LYS A 815 -0.31 -25.23 30.04
CA LYS A 815 -1.27 -25.11 31.14
C LYS A 815 -1.28 -26.40 31.97
N GLY A 816 -0.44 -26.43 33.01
CA GLY A 816 -0.24 -27.59 33.91
C GLY A 816 -1.40 -27.93 34.86
#